data_AF-V7C6G4-F1
#
_entry.id   AF-V7C6G4-F1
#
_cell.length_a   1.000
_cell.length_b   1.000
_cell.length_c   1.000
_cell.angle_alpha   90.00
_cell.angle_beta   90.00
_cell.angle_gamma   90.00
#
_symmetry.space_group_name_H-M   'P 1'
#
loop_
_entity.id
_entity.type
_entity.pdbx_description
1 polymer ?
#
loop_
_entity_poly.entity_id
_entity_poly.type
_entity_poly.pdbx_seq_one_letter_code
_entity_poly.pdbx_strand_id
1 'polypeptide(L)'
;MIMPIQSCMHFSCHIFLIFLFFLVHTSSQSLNDQEHAVLLKIKQYLEDPSFLSHWNSTSSHCSWAEITCTSGSVTSLTLSHSNINKTIPPFTCDLTNLTHLDFSFNLIPGDFPTPLYNCSKLEYLDLSGNNFDGKVPLDIDHLGANLQYLNLGSTNFHGGVPASIANLKQLRQLRLQFCLLNGSVAAEIDSLSNLEYLDLSSNFLFPKWKLPWNLTKFNKLKVFYLYGTNLVGEIPDNIGDMVALEKLDASKNGLTGGIPSGLFLLKNLTSLYLFENDLSGEIPSVVEALNLVNLDLARNNLTGKIPDDFGKLQQLSWLSLSLNSLSGVIPESLGNLPDLRDFRVFFNKLSGTLPPDFGRYSKLKTFLIASNSFTGKLPENLCYHGMLLNLSVYENNLSGELPKFLGNCSSLLDLKIHENEFSGNIPSGLWTSFNLSNFMVSHNKFTGVLPERLSWNVSRFEISYNQFSGKIPSGVSSWTNLVVFDASKNNFNGSIPKELTALRKLTTLLLDQNQLTGALPSDIISWKSLVTLNLSQNQLSGQIPHAIGQLPVLSQLDLSENELSGQVPSLPSRLTNLNLSYNNLTGRIQREYENSVFAGSFLGNSGLCSDNPALNLALCNSGLQRTSKGSSWSIGSIICLAVVALLLILLASFLFIRFQRKRKHRLDNSWKLTSFQRVNFTESTIVSSMTEQNIIGSGGYGTVYRIDVGSEYVAVKKIWNNRKLNKKLESSFRAEVRILSNIRHTNIVKLMCCISNEDSMLLVYEYHENLSLDKWLHKNVKPGSVNKVVLDWPKRLKIAIGIAQGLSYMHHDCLPPVVHRDVKTSNILLDSQFNAKVADFGLAKLLIKPEELSTMSAVIGSFGYIAPEYVQSTRVSEKVDVFSFGVILLELTTGKEASYGDQHSSLSEWAWRHILIGGNVEELLDKDVVEGSYLDEMCSVFKLGVMCTATLPTSRPSMKDALQILQSLGEPLFYGEKNFGHYYDAIPLLKSSKETRLHVDSE
;
A
#
# COMPACT_ATOMS: atom_id res chain seq x y z
N MET A 1 -73.77 -49.61 -64.74
CA MET A 1 -72.64 -50.42 -64.23
C MET A 1 -71.50 -49.45 -63.95
N ILE A 2 -71.03 -49.41 -62.71
CA ILE A 2 -70.13 -48.39 -62.12
C ILE A 2 -68.69 -48.62 -62.58
N MET A 3 -67.93 -47.57 -62.91
CA MET A 3 -66.51 -47.32 -62.55
C MET A 3 -65.90 -46.08 -63.27
N PRO A 4 -64.81 -45.48 -62.75
CA PRO A 4 -64.68 -44.02 -62.60
C PRO A 4 -63.51 -43.37 -63.37
N ILE A 5 -63.51 -42.03 -63.39
CA ILE A 5 -62.47 -41.16 -63.93
C ILE A 5 -61.72 -40.49 -62.76
N GLN A 6 -60.44 -40.82 -62.59
CA GLN A 6 -59.53 -40.11 -61.69
C GLN A 6 -58.08 -40.28 -62.18
N SER A 7 -57.61 -39.40 -63.08
CA SER A 7 -56.16 -39.25 -63.39
C SER A 7 -55.87 -37.99 -64.24
N CYS A 8 -56.16 -36.79 -63.71
CA CYS A 8 -55.71 -35.54 -64.36
C CYS A 8 -55.12 -34.49 -63.40
N MET A 9 -54.78 -34.84 -62.16
CA MET A 9 -54.23 -33.88 -61.18
C MET A 9 -52.77 -34.12 -60.75
N HIS A 10 -52.14 -35.25 -61.12
CA HIS A 10 -50.77 -35.56 -60.65
C HIS A 10 -49.63 -34.97 -61.50
N PHE A 11 -49.83 -34.73 -62.80
CA PHE A 11 -48.72 -34.28 -63.68
C PHE A 11 -48.43 -32.77 -63.56
N SER A 12 -49.45 -31.96 -63.28
CA SER A 12 -49.29 -30.51 -63.06
C SER A 12 -48.63 -30.20 -61.70
N CYS A 13 -48.83 -31.06 -60.70
CA CYS A 13 -48.27 -30.88 -59.36
C CYS A 13 -46.75 -31.15 -59.32
N HIS A 14 -46.24 -32.12 -60.10
CA HIS A 14 -44.80 -32.40 -60.19
C HIS A 14 -44.02 -31.34 -60.95
N ILE A 15 -44.58 -30.75 -62.01
CA ILE A 15 -43.94 -29.62 -62.71
C ILE A 15 -43.93 -28.38 -61.81
N PHE A 16 -45.00 -28.12 -61.06
CA PHE A 16 -45.07 -27.01 -60.11
C PHE A 16 -44.10 -27.19 -58.92
N LEU A 17 -43.93 -28.43 -58.41
CA LEU A 17 -42.95 -28.76 -57.37
C LEU A 17 -41.49 -28.65 -57.87
N ILE A 18 -41.22 -29.04 -59.12
CA ILE A 18 -39.90 -28.86 -59.74
C ILE A 18 -39.62 -27.37 -59.98
N PHE A 19 -40.62 -26.60 -60.45
CA PHE A 19 -40.50 -25.15 -60.61
C PHE A 19 -40.31 -24.42 -59.27
N LEU A 20 -40.98 -24.87 -58.20
CA LEU A 20 -40.76 -24.40 -56.83
C LEU A 20 -39.36 -24.77 -56.32
N PHE A 21 -38.86 -25.98 -56.60
CA PHE A 21 -37.49 -26.37 -56.27
C PHE A 21 -36.44 -25.52 -57.02
N PHE A 22 -36.65 -25.22 -58.30
CA PHE A 22 -35.79 -24.33 -59.08
C PHE A 22 -35.89 -22.86 -58.66
N LEU A 23 -37.07 -22.38 -58.22
CA LEU A 23 -37.26 -21.04 -57.65
C LEU A 23 -36.60 -20.91 -56.26
N VAL A 24 -36.65 -21.96 -55.43
CA VAL A 24 -35.98 -21.98 -54.12
C VAL A 24 -34.46 -22.09 -54.28
N HIS A 25 -33.97 -22.90 -55.22
CA HIS A 25 -32.53 -22.94 -55.52
C HIS A 25 -32.00 -21.62 -56.10
N THR A 26 -32.68 -21.02 -57.07
CA THR A 26 -32.23 -19.75 -57.68
C THR A 26 -32.28 -18.57 -56.71
N SER A 27 -33.28 -18.50 -55.82
CA SER A 27 -33.34 -17.48 -54.76
C SER A 27 -32.31 -17.71 -53.64
N SER A 28 -32.04 -18.96 -53.26
CA SER A 28 -30.96 -19.27 -52.30
C SER A 28 -29.57 -18.94 -52.84
N GLN A 29 -29.35 -19.15 -54.14
CA GLN A 29 -28.08 -18.85 -54.79
C GLN A 29 -27.87 -17.35 -54.93
N SER A 30 -28.90 -16.57 -55.28
CA SER A 30 -28.79 -15.10 -55.34
C SER A 30 -28.56 -14.46 -53.97
N LEU A 31 -29.17 -15.00 -52.91
CA LEU A 31 -28.95 -14.51 -51.54
C LEU A 31 -27.51 -14.79 -51.07
N ASN A 32 -27.01 -16.00 -51.32
CA ASN A 32 -25.63 -16.36 -50.98
C ASN A 32 -24.60 -15.51 -51.72
N ASP A 33 -24.85 -15.21 -53.00
CA ASP A 33 -23.99 -14.33 -53.80
C ASP A 33 -24.02 -12.88 -53.25
N GLN A 34 -25.17 -12.41 -52.79
CA GLN A 34 -25.32 -11.09 -52.16
C GLN A 34 -24.59 -11.02 -50.82
N GLU A 35 -24.79 -11.98 -49.92
CA GLU A 35 -24.11 -12.02 -48.61
C GLU A 35 -22.60 -12.14 -48.77
N HIS A 36 -22.13 -12.97 -49.70
CA HIS A 36 -20.72 -13.10 -50.00
C HIS A 36 -20.11 -11.78 -50.47
N ALA A 37 -20.82 -11.03 -51.34
CA ALA A 37 -20.38 -9.71 -51.78
C ALA A 37 -20.33 -8.69 -50.62
N VAL A 38 -21.30 -8.72 -49.70
CA VAL A 38 -21.30 -7.86 -48.50
C VAL A 38 -20.09 -8.17 -47.61
N LEU A 39 -19.77 -9.43 -47.39
CA LEU A 39 -18.62 -9.82 -46.56
C LEU A 39 -17.28 -9.41 -47.18
N LEU A 40 -17.09 -9.60 -48.50
CA LEU A 40 -15.89 -9.10 -49.18
C LEU A 40 -15.78 -7.57 -49.13
N LYS A 41 -16.92 -6.88 -49.18
CA LYS A 41 -16.98 -5.42 -49.00
C LYS A 41 -16.63 -5.01 -47.56
N ILE A 42 -17.02 -5.79 -46.55
CA ILE A 42 -16.58 -5.60 -45.15
C ILE A 42 -15.06 -5.73 -45.05
N LYS A 43 -14.47 -6.80 -45.60
CA LYS A 43 -13.02 -6.99 -45.62
C LYS A 43 -12.29 -5.79 -46.24
N GLN A 44 -12.76 -5.33 -47.40
CA GLN A 44 -12.18 -4.18 -48.08
C GLN A 44 -12.31 -2.89 -47.25
N TYR A 45 -13.45 -2.68 -46.59
CA TYR A 45 -13.67 -1.53 -45.71
C TYR A 45 -12.71 -1.52 -44.51
N LEU A 46 -12.36 -2.71 -44.00
CA LEU A 46 -11.38 -2.89 -42.93
C LEU A 46 -9.92 -2.86 -43.42
N GLU A 47 -9.69 -2.43 -44.67
CA GLU A 47 -8.37 -2.33 -45.31
C GLU A 47 -7.64 -3.67 -45.47
N ASP A 48 -8.39 -4.72 -45.86
CA ASP A 48 -7.87 -6.04 -46.21
C ASP A 48 -6.91 -6.64 -45.16
N PRO A 49 -7.35 -6.76 -43.90
CA PRO A 49 -6.47 -7.18 -42.83
C PRO A 49 -6.02 -8.63 -43.02
N SER A 50 -4.78 -8.93 -42.63
CA SER A 50 -4.13 -10.23 -42.89
C SER A 50 -4.89 -11.42 -42.29
N PHE A 51 -5.54 -11.24 -41.15
CA PHE A 51 -6.34 -12.28 -40.50
C PHE A 51 -7.61 -12.65 -41.29
N LEU A 52 -8.06 -11.82 -42.24
CA LEU A 52 -9.15 -12.13 -43.18
C LEU A 52 -8.65 -12.52 -44.58
N SER A 53 -7.37 -12.89 -44.72
CA SER A 53 -6.79 -13.26 -46.03
C SER A 53 -7.51 -14.45 -46.69
N HIS A 54 -8.07 -15.37 -45.91
CA HIS A 54 -8.85 -16.51 -46.39
C HIS A 54 -10.23 -16.13 -46.95
N TRP A 55 -10.76 -14.94 -46.66
CA TRP A 55 -11.99 -14.45 -47.29
C TRP A 55 -11.70 -14.11 -48.75
N ASN A 56 -12.15 -14.96 -49.67
CA ASN A 56 -11.89 -14.86 -51.09
C ASN A 56 -13.14 -15.20 -51.92
N SER A 57 -13.14 -14.87 -53.20
CA SER A 57 -14.27 -15.07 -54.11
C SER A 57 -14.55 -16.53 -54.49
N THR A 58 -13.65 -17.47 -54.15
CA THR A 58 -13.71 -18.86 -54.64
C THR A 58 -14.18 -19.85 -53.58
N SER A 59 -14.04 -19.51 -52.29
CA SER A 59 -14.47 -20.31 -51.16
C SER A 59 -15.87 -19.88 -50.69
N SER A 60 -16.66 -20.85 -50.19
CA SER A 60 -17.95 -20.53 -49.59
C SER A 60 -17.74 -19.73 -48.30
N HIS A 61 -18.45 -18.62 -48.14
CA HIS A 61 -18.34 -17.78 -46.94
C HIS A 61 -18.74 -18.53 -45.66
N CYS A 62 -19.63 -19.51 -45.76
CA CYS A 62 -20.04 -20.36 -44.63
C CYS A 62 -18.94 -21.29 -44.11
N SER A 63 -17.78 -21.35 -44.79
CA SER A 63 -16.60 -22.09 -44.33
C SER A 63 -15.57 -21.20 -43.63
N TRP A 64 -15.77 -19.88 -43.58
CA TRP A 64 -14.85 -18.96 -42.92
C TRP A 64 -15.02 -19.02 -41.41
N ALA A 65 -13.91 -19.02 -40.67
CA ALA A 65 -13.91 -19.24 -39.22
C ALA A 65 -14.73 -18.18 -38.44
N GLU A 66 -14.85 -16.99 -39.00
CA GLU A 66 -15.55 -15.83 -38.42
C GLU A 66 -17.06 -15.82 -38.73
N ILE A 67 -17.53 -16.71 -39.60
CA ILE A 67 -18.91 -16.71 -40.14
C ILE A 67 -19.62 -18.00 -39.74
N THR A 68 -20.85 -17.88 -39.24
CA THR A 68 -21.76 -19.02 -39.09
C THR A 68 -22.99 -18.83 -39.94
N CYS A 69 -23.29 -19.83 -40.78
CA CYS A 69 -24.50 -19.85 -41.58
C CYS A 69 -25.53 -20.85 -41.05
N THR A 70 -26.82 -20.49 -41.17
CA THR A 70 -27.93 -21.41 -40.95
C THR A 70 -28.70 -21.55 -42.26
N SER A 71 -28.89 -22.78 -42.73
CA SER A 71 -29.52 -23.06 -44.03
C SER A 71 -28.88 -22.31 -45.19
N GLY A 72 -27.56 -22.10 -45.13
CA GLY A 72 -26.77 -21.44 -46.18
C GLY A 72 -26.67 -19.91 -46.08
N SER A 73 -27.43 -19.26 -45.20
CA SER A 73 -27.40 -17.79 -45.03
C SER A 73 -26.68 -17.38 -43.76
N VAL A 74 -25.96 -16.25 -43.80
CA VAL A 74 -25.15 -15.73 -42.69
C VAL A 74 -26.04 -15.34 -41.51
N THR A 75 -25.80 -16.01 -40.38
CA THR A 75 -26.50 -15.77 -39.10
C THR A 75 -25.60 -15.24 -37.99
N SER A 76 -24.28 -15.44 -38.09
CA SER A 76 -23.29 -14.93 -37.14
C SER A 76 -22.08 -14.33 -37.85
N LEU A 77 -21.59 -13.20 -37.34
CA LEU A 77 -20.31 -12.59 -37.70
C LEU A 77 -19.53 -12.27 -36.42
N THR A 78 -18.36 -12.90 -36.26
CA THR A 78 -17.50 -12.75 -35.08
C THR A 78 -16.10 -12.30 -35.49
N LEU A 79 -15.76 -11.06 -35.16
CA LEU A 79 -14.48 -10.41 -35.45
C LEU A 79 -13.83 -9.90 -34.16
N SER A 80 -13.78 -10.74 -33.12
CA SER A 80 -13.23 -10.41 -31.81
C SER A 80 -11.70 -10.57 -31.74
N HIS A 81 -11.01 -9.75 -30.94
CA HIS A 81 -9.53 -9.80 -30.74
C HIS A 81 -8.72 -9.66 -32.04
N SER A 82 -9.21 -8.85 -32.97
CA SER A 82 -8.69 -8.77 -34.35
C SER A 82 -7.90 -7.49 -34.64
N ASN A 83 -7.63 -6.66 -33.63
CA ASN A 83 -6.95 -5.36 -33.76
C ASN A 83 -7.58 -4.40 -34.78
N ILE A 84 -8.90 -4.48 -34.99
CA ILE A 84 -9.63 -3.60 -35.91
C ILE A 84 -9.64 -2.18 -35.35
N ASN A 85 -9.21 -1.19 -36.14
CA ASN A 85 -9.14 0.22 -35.75
C ASN A 85 -10.05 1.16 -36.58
N LYS A 86 -10.93 0.57 -37.40
CA LYS A 86 -11.94 1.28 -38.21
C LYS A 86 -13.31 1.18 -37.54
N THR A 87 -14.21 2.10 -37.87
CA THR A 87 -15.62 2.06 -37.45
C THR A 87 -16.30 0.79 -37.97
N ILE A 88 -17.40 0.37 -37.33
CA ILE A 88 -18.19 -0.75 -37.84
C ILE A 88 -18.78 -0.39 -39.22
N PRO A 89 -18.66 -1.26 -40.25
CA PRO A 89 -19.18 -0.96 -41.58
C PRO A 89 -20.69 -0.68 -41.53
N PRO A 90 -21.17 0.46 -42.08
CA PRO A 90 -22.58 0.85 -41.95
C PRO A 90 -23.54 -0.08 -42.70
N PHE A 91 -23.02 -0.87 -43.65
CA PHE A 91 -23.76 -1.86 -44.44
C PHE A 91 -23.64 -3.29 -43.86
N THR A 92 -23.15 -3.46 -42.62
CA THR A 92 -23.06 -4.78 -41.98
C THR A 92 -24.44 -5.47 -41.92
N CYS A 93 -25.51 -4.70 -41.70
CA CYS A 93 -26.88 -5.21 -41.65
C CYS A 93 -27.51 -5.50 -43.02
N ASP A 94 -26.77 -5.34 -44.13
CA ASP A 94 -27.17 -5.90 -45.43
C ASP A 94 -27.17 -7.45 -45.37
N LEU A 95 -26.48 -8.03 -44.37
CA LEU A 95 -26.65 -9.41 -43.92
C LEU A 95 -27.99 -9.55 -43.18
N THR A 96 -29.08 -9.61 -43.94
CA THR A 96 -30.46 -9.50 -43.41
C THR A 96 -30.89 -10.59 -42.42
N ASN A 97 -30.17 -11.71 -42.35
CA ASN A 97 -30.44 -12.82 -41.42
C ASN A 97 -29.52 -12.87 -40.20
N LEU A 98 -28.72 -11.82 -39.97
CA LEU A 98 -27.79 -11.75 -38.85
C LEU A 98 -28.52 -11.73 -37.50
N THR A 99 -28.18 -12.70 -36.66
CA THR A 99 -28.69 -12.87 -35.29
C THR A 99 -27.62 -12.63 -34.22
N HIS A 100 -26.35 -12.81 -34.58
CA HIS A 100 -25.21 -12.67 -33.68
C HIS A 100 -24.13 -11.79 -34.32
N LEU A 101 -23.72 -10.77 -33.58
CA LEU A 101 -22.66 -9.86 -34.00
C LEU A 101 -21.69 -9.60 -32.84
N ASP A 102 -20.41 -9.90 -33.06
CA ASP A 102 -19.35 -9.72 -32.06
C ASP A 102 -18.14 -9.00 -32.69
N PHE A 103 -17.88 -7.80 -32.20
CA PHE A 103 -16.71 -6.97 -32.55
C PHE A 103 -15.85 -6.66 -31.30
N SER A 104 -15.97 -7.47 -30.25
CA SER A 104 -15.33 -7.21 -28.96
C SER A 104 -13.80 -7.22 -29.01
N PHE A 105 -13.15 -6.55 -28.05
CA PHE A 105 -11.70 -6.51 -27.87
C PHE A 105 -10.94 -6.08 -29.13
N ASN A 106 -11.33 -4.95 -29.71
CA ASN A 106 -10.66 -4.30 -30.84
C ASN A 106 -10.28 -2.86 -30.45
N LEU A 107 -10.00 -2.00 -31.44
CA LEU A 107 -9.64 -0.59 -31.28
C LEU A 107 -10.66 0.33 -31.98
N ILE A 108 -11.90 -0.13 -32.14
CA ILE A 108 -12.93 0.55 -32.94
C ILE A 108 -13.28 1.90 -32.30
N PRO A 109 -13.11 3.03 -33.01
CA PRO A 109 -13.40 4.36 -32.49
C PRO A 109 -14.84 4.82 -32.83
N GLY A 110 -15.22 5.99 -32.31
CA GLY A 110 -16.45 6.70 -32.66
C GLY A 110 -17.62 6.44 -31.71
N ASP A 111 -18.78 7.02 -32.00
CA ASP A 111 -20.00 6.81 -31.22
C ASP A 111 -20.58 5.39 -31.44
N PHE A 112 -21.63 5.07 -30.69
CA PHE A 112 -22.40 3.84 -30.92
C PHE A 112 -22.85 3.72 -32.40
N PRO A 113 -22.64 2.56 -33.05
CA PRO A 113 -22.95 2.37 -34.47
C PRO A 113 -24.46 2.23 -34.72
N THR A 114 -25.18 3.34 -34.82
CA THR A 114 -26.63 3.37 -35.13
C THR A 114 -27.05 2.65 -36.42
N PRO A 115 -26.19 2.44 -37.46
CA PRO A 115 -26.55 1.57 -38.58
C PRO A 115 -26.91 0.13 -38.17
N LEU A 116 -26.47 -0.32 -36.98
CA LEU A 116 -26.84 -1.63 -36.44
C LEU A 116 -28.34 -1.77 -36.13
N TYR A 117 -29.08 -0.67 -36.03
CA TYR A 117 -30.55 -0.70 -35.89
C TYR A 117 -31.24 -1.39 -37.09
N ASN A 118 -30.58 -1.47 -38.24
CA ASN A 118 -31.11 -2.17 -39.42
C ASN A 118 -31.00 -3.70 -39.32
N CYS A 119 -30.28 -4.24 -38.34
CA CYS A 119 -30.16 -5.68 -38.11
C CYS A 119 -31.40 -6.21 -37.38
N SER A 120 -32.54 -6.27 -38.07
CA SER A 120 -33.86 -6.56 -37.48
C SER A 120 -34.01 -7.90 -36.74
N LYS A 121 -33.10 -8.86 -36.99
CA LYS A 121 -33.09 -10.19 -36.36
C LYS A 121 -32.03 -10.34 -35.28
N LEU A 122 -31.35 -9.27 -34.89
CA LEU A 122 -30.25 -9.34 -33.93
C LEU A 122 -30.76 -9.79 -32.55
N GLU A 123 -30.10 -10.83 -32.02
CA GLU A 123 -30.35 -11.40 -30.69
C GLU A 123 -29.14 -11.17 -29.77
N TYR A 124 -27.94 -11.10 -30.33
CA TYR A 124 -26.68 -10.95 -29.60
C TYR A 124 -25.83 -9.84 -30.22
N LEU A 125 -25.44 -8.87 -29.38
CA LEU A 125 -24.51 -7.81 -29.73
C LEU A 125 -23.42 -7.67 -28.66
N ASP A 126 -22.16 -7.89 -29.04
CA ASP A 126 -20.99 -7.60 -28.21
C ASP A 126 -20.06 -6.60 -28.89
N LEU A 127 -19.93 -5.42 -28.28
CA LEU A 127 -19.07 -4.32 -28.71
C LEU A 127 -18.01 -3.99 -27.65
N SER A 128 -17.87 -4.83 -26.62
CA SER A 128 -17.03 -4.53 -25.45
C SER A 128 -15.54 -4.44 -25.78
N GLY A 129 -14.75 -3.76 -24.95
CA GLY A 129 -13.30 -3.70 -25.13
C GLY A 129 -12.87 -2.94 -26.38
N ASN A 130 -13.52 -1.82 -26.68
CA ASN A 130 -13.27 -0.98 -27.86
C ASN A 130 -13.10 0.49 -27.46
N ASN A 131 -12.73 1.35 -28.41
CA ASN A 131 -12.55 2.78 -28.20
C ASN A 131 -13.83 3.59 -28.50
N PHE A 132 -15.02 2.99 -28.38
CA PHE A 132 -16.27 3.71 -28.56
C PHE A 132 -16.39 4.82 -27.52
N ASP A 133 -16.70 6.03 -27.97
CA ASP A 133 -16.94 7.23 -27.15
C ASP A 133 -18.43 7.64 -27.28
N GLY A 134 -18.81 8.75 -26.70
CA GLY A 134 -20.18 9.26 -26.73
C GLY A 134 -21.05 8.66 -25.63
N LYS A 135 -22.35 8.86 -25.76
CA LYS A 135 -23.34 8.37 -24.80
C LYS A 135 -23.93 7.05 -25.25
N VAL A 136 -24.39 6.24 -24.30
CA VAL A 136 -25.32 5.15 -24.62
C VAL A 136 -26.58 5.78 -25.26
N PRO A 137 -26.95 5.41 -26.50
CA PRO A 137 -27.99 6.11 -27.25
C PRO A 137 -29.35 6.11 -26.57
N LEU A 138 -30.06 7.24 -26.64
CA LEU A 138 -31.43 7.36 -26.11
C LEU A 138 -32.44 6.49 -26.89
N ASP A 139 -32.10 6.07 -28.09
CA ASP A 139 -32.91 5.25 -29.01
C ASP A 139 -32.33 3.83 -29.19
N ILE A 140 -31.57 3.34 -28.21
CA ILE A 140 -30.94 2.01 -28.21
C ILE A 140 -31.94 0.86 -28.37
N ASP A 141 -33.23 1.09 -28.09
CA ASP A 141 -34.30 0.14 -28.31
C ASP A 141 -34.59 -0.15 -29.79
N HIS A 142 -34.07 0.68 -30.70
CA HIS A 142 -34.08 0.41 -32.14
C HIS A 142 -33.18 -0.76 -32.57
N LEU A 143 -32.35 -1.32 -31.68
CA LEU A 143 -31.64 -2.59 -31.92
C LEU A 143 -32.59 -3.78 -32.16
N GLY A 144 -33.87 -3.64 -31.82
CA GLY A 144 -34.90 -4.60 -32.14
C GLY A 144 -35.39 -5.40 -30.94
N ALA A 145 -36.65 -5.82 -31.00
CA ALA A 145 -37.33 -6.49 -29.89
C ALA A 145 -36.81 -7.90 -29.57
N ASN A 146 -35.99 -8.48 -30.45
CA ASN A 146 -35.42 -9.83 -30.29
C ASN A 146 -34.11 -9.84 -29.51
N LEU A 147 -33.53 -8.67 -29.19
CA LEU A 147 -32.22 -8.60 -28.54
C LEU A 147 -32.27 -9.23 -27.14
N GLN A 148 -31.41 -10.21 -26.92
CA GLN A 148 -31.28 -10.97 -25.68
C GLN A 148 -29.96 -10.70 -24.94
N TYR A 149 -28.90 -10.34 -25.67
CA TYR A 149 -27.58 -10.06 -25.11
C TYR A 149 -27.05 -8.73 -25.66
N LEU A 150 -26.72 -7.82 -24.75
CA LEU A 150 -26.08 -6.55 -25.07
C LEU A 150 -24.88 -6.32 -24.14
N ASN A 151 -23.69 -6.23 -24.74
CA ASN A 151 -22.46 -5.91 -24.02
C ASN A 151 -21.73 -4.73 -24.66
N LEU A 152 -21.65 -3.63 -23.90
CA LEU A 152 -20.95 -2.40 -24.26
C LEU A 152 -19.84 -2.07 -23.25
N GLY A 153 -19.48 -3.01 -22.37
CA GLY A 153 -18.51 -2.77 -21.31
C GLY A 153 -17.07 -2.56 -21.81
N SER A 154 -16.19 -2.03 -20.96
CA SER A 154 -14.78 -1.75 -21.29
C SER A 154 -14.65 -0.84 -22.51
N THR A 155 -15.44 0.23 -22.55
CA THR A 155 -15.46 1.25 -23.61
C THR A 155 -15.42 2.65 -23.00
N ASN A 156 -15.34 3.70 -23.82
CA ASN A 156 -15.35 5.08 -23.37
C ASN A 156 -16.77 5.69 -23.29
N PHE A 157 -17.84 4.88 -23.28
CA PHE A 157 -19.20 5.40 -23.15
C PHE A 157 -19.37 6.18 -21.85
N HIS A 158 -19.90 7.41 -21.95
CA HIS A 158 -20.18 8.31 -20.84
C HIS A 158 -21.67 8.70 -20.77
N GLY A 159 -22.04 9.56 -19.82
CA GLY A 159 -23.45 9.88 -19.57
C GLY A 159 -24.17 8.83 -18.71
N GLY A 160 -25.50 8.81 -18.79
CA GLY A 160 -26.35 7.91 -18.01
C GLY A 160 -26.79 6.67 -18.78
N VAL A 161 -27.35 5.69 -18.07
CA VAL A 161 -27.99 4.52 -18.67
C VAL A 161 -29.45 4.88 -19.02
N PRO A 162 -29.83 4.93 -20.30
CA PRO A 162 -31.11 5.49 -20.73
C PRO A 162 -32.30 4.56 -20.47
N ALA A 163 -33.48 5.16 -20.26
CA ALA A 163 -34.71 4.44 -19.99
C ALA A 163 -35.17 3.54 -21.16
N SER A 164 -34.79 3.87 -22.39
CA SER A 164 -35.12 3.09 -23.58
C SER A 164 -34.56 1.67 -23.56
N ILE A 165 -33.46 1.39 -22.84
CA ILE A 165 -32.98 0.00 -22.63
C ILE A 165 -34.10 -0.90 -22.08
N ALA A 166 -34.99 -0.33 -21.26
CA ALA A 166 -36.12 -1.04 -20.70
C ALA A 166 -37.12 -1.55 -21.74
N ASN A 167 -37.11 -1.02 -22.98
CA ASN A 167 -37.99 -1.46 -24.07
C ASN A 167 -37.49 -2.74 -24.76
N LEU A 168 -36.24 -3.15 -24.53
CA LEU A 168 -35.69 -4.42 -25.02
C LEU A 168 -36.21 -5.59 -24.17
N LYS A 169 -37.50 -5.93 -24.30
CA LYS A 169 -38.21 -6.86 -23.40
C LYS A 169 -37.69 -8.31 -23.39
N GLN A 170 -36.93 -8.71 -24.41
CA GLN A 170 -36.28 -10.03 -24.47
C GLN A 170 -34.87 -10.04 -23.85
N LEU A 171 -34.37 -8.88 -23.39
CA LEU A 171 -33.01 -8.77 -22.88
C LEU A 171 -32.82 -9.65 -21.63
N ARG A 172 -31.82 -10.52 -21.71
CA ARG A 172 -31.38 -11.43 -20.64
C ARG A 172 -30.06 -11.00 -20.03
N GLN A 173 -29.16 -10.40 -20.82
CA GLN A 173 -27.88 -9.92 -20.33
C GLN A 173 -27.65 -8.47 -20.75
N LEU A 174 -27.39 -7.61 -19.77
CA LEU A 174 -26.98 -6.23 -19.95
C LEU A 174 -25.64 -6.01 -19.26
N ARG A 175 -24.64 -5.61 -20.04
CA ARG A 175 -23.26 -5.44 -19.59
C ARG A 175 -22.74 -4.07 -19.99
N LEU A 176 -22.45 -3.25 -18.98
CA LEU A 176 -21.96 -1.88 -19.08
C LEU A 176 -20.78 -1.62 -18.14
N GLN A 177 -20.04 -2.66 -17.76
CA GLN A 177 -18.93 -2.58 -16.82
C GLN A 177 -17.72 -1.84 -17.40
N PHE A 178 -16.90 -1.21 -16.56
CA PHE A 178 -15.66 -0.52 -16.97
C PHE A 178 -15.88 0.50 -18.11
N CYS A 179 -16.97 1.27 -18.03
CA CYS A 179 -17.19 2.42 -18.91
C CYS A 179 -16.87 3.73 -18.16
N LEU A 180 -17.20 4.88 -18.78
CA LEU A 180 -17.02 6.22 -18.22
C LEU A 180 -18.34 6.84 -17.78
N LEU A 181 -19.31 6.00 -17.40
CA LEU A 181 -20.67 6.45 -17.10
C LEU A 181 -20.67 7.39 -15.90
N ASN A 182 -21.25 8.58 -16.10
CA ASN A 182 -21.27 9.68 -15.14
C ASN A 182 -22.66 10.32 -14.97
N GLY A 183 -23.70 9.72 -15.55
CA GLY A 183 -25.09 10.15 -15.43
C GLY A 183 -25.91 9.24 -14.52
N SER A 184 -27.24 9.37 -14.55
CA SER A 184 -28.13 8.52 -13.77
C SER A 184 -28.34 7.14 -14.41
N VAL A 185 -28.71 6.17 -13.59
CA VAL A 185 -29.21 4.87 -14.03
C VAL A 185 -30.74 4.91 -14.02
N ALA A 186 -31.38 4.61 -15.16
CA ALA A 186 -32.82 4.68 -15.31
C ALA A 186 -33.58 3.72 -14.38
N ALA A 187 -34.68 4.19 -13.80
CA ALA A 187 -35.52 3.39 -12.89
C ALA A 187 -36.32 2.30 -13.64
N GLU A 188 -36.57 2.53 -14.92
CA GLU A 188 -37.34 1.67 -15.82
C GLU A 188 -36.65 0.32 -16.12
N ILE A 189 -35.34 0.19 -15.82
CA ILE A 189 -34.58 -1.06 -15.96
C ILE A 189 -35.22 -2.19 -15.15
N ASP A 190 -35.91 -1.88 -14.04
CA ASP A 190 -36.67 -2.85 -13.26
C ASP A 190 -37.82 -3.53 -14.02
N SER A 191 -38.19 -3.02 -15.21
CA SER A 191 -39.20 -3.63 -16.07
C SER A 191 -38.66 -4.75 -16.97
N LEU A 192 -37.34 -4.97 -17.00
CA LEU A 192 -36.69 -6.07 -17.71
C LEU A 192 -36.84 -7.40 -16.94
N SER A 193 -38.05 -7.93 -16.92
CA SER A 193 -38.39 -9.18 -16.20
C SER A 193 -37.69 -10.46 -16.72
N ASN A 194 -37.07 -10.40 -17.90
CA ASN A 194 -36.28 -11.50 -18.45
C ASN A 194 -34.78 -11.41 -18.12
N LEU A 195 -34.35 -10.35 -17.44
CA LEU A 195 -32.94 -10.11 -17.16
C LEU A 195 -32.39 -11.16 -16.19
N GLU A 196 -31.31 -11.82 -16.61
CA GLU A 196 -30.59 -12.86 -15.87
C GLU A 196 -29.21 -12.36 -15.40
N TYR A 197 -28.62 -11.40 -16.13
CA TYR A 197 -27.29 -10.84 -15.85
C TYR A 197 -27.31 -9.32 -16.00
N LEU A 198 -26.97 -8.60 -14.94
CA LEU A 198 -26.81 -7.15 -14.95
C LEU A 198 -25.44 -6.80 -14.37
N ASP A 199 -24.62 -6.12 -15.15
CA ASP A 199 -23.30 -5.68 -14.74
C ASP A 199 -23.07 -4.21 -15.09
N LEU A 200 -22.98 -3.39 -14.05
CA LEU A 200 -22.67 -1.97 -14.10
C LEU A 200 -21.32 -1.68 -13.45
N SER A 201 -20.54 -2.71 -13.11
CA SER A 201 -19.37 -2.57 -12.25
C SER A 201 -18.28 -1.65 -12.82
N SER A 202 -17.46 -1.11 -11.93
CA SER A 202 -16.30 -0.28 -12.26
C SER A 202 -16.63 1.00 -13.06
N ASN A 203 -17.83 1.55 -12.86
CA ASN A 203 -18.22 2.88 -13.33
C ASN A 203 -18.12 3.89 -12.17
N PHE A 204 -16.88 4.18 -11.77
CA PHE A 204 -16.58 5.03 -10.60
C PHE A 204 -17.01 6.50 -10.77
N LEU A 205 -17.31 6.92 -12.00
CA LEU A 205 -17.76 8.29 -12.31
C LEU A 205 -19.25 8.50 -12.08
N PHE A 206 -20.02 7.45 -11.78
CA PHE A 206 -21.43 7.63 -11.44
C PHE A 206 -21.56 8.63 -10.27
N PRO A 207 -22.53 9.55 -10.32
CA PRO A 207 -22.87 10.36 -9.17
C PRO A 207 -23.39 9.43 -8.07
N LYS A 208 -23.33 9.86 -6.81
CA LYS A 208 -23.91 9.10 -5.70
C LYS A 208 -25.38 8.82 -5.99
N TRP A 209 -25.77 7.56 -5.92
CA TRP A 209 -27.13 7.14 -6.25
C TRP A 209 -27.61 6.05 -5.31
N LYS A 210 -28.93 5.94 -5.17
CA LYS A 210 -29.60 4.85 -4.44
C LYS A 210 -30.22 3.91 -5.44
N LEU A 211 -30.34 2.63 -5.10
CA LEU A 211 -31.06 1.66 -5.92
C LEU A 211 -32.51 2.14 -6.12
N PRO A 212 -32.92 2.51 -7.36
CA PRO A 212 -34.25 3.04 -7.61
C PRO A 212 -35.27 1.94 -7.92
N TRP A 213 -34.81 0.68 -7.99
CA TRP A 213 -35.56 -0.43 -8.55
C TRP A 213 -36.40 -1.16 -7.52
N ASN A 214 -37.58 -1.62 -7.96
CA ASN A 214 -38.30 -2.63 -7.20
C ASN A 214 -37.68 -4.01 -7.48
N LEU A 215 -36.78 -4.45 -6.59
CA LEU A 215 -36.01 -5.69 -6.73
C LEU A 215 -36.88 -6.95 -6.90
N THR A 216 -38.13 -6.94 -6.43
CA THR A 216 -39.07 -8.05 -6.63
C THR A 216 -39.41 -8.33 -8.10
N LYS A 217 -39.19 -7.37 -9.00
CA LYS A 217 -39.39 -7.56 -10.45
C LYS A 217 -38.24 -8.33 -11.12
N PHE A 218 -37.06 -8.35 -10.51
CA PHE A 218 -35.88 -9.06 -11.01
C PHE A 218 -35.91 -10.56 -10.62
N ASN A 219 -37.02 -11.23 -10.88
CA ASN A 219 -37.26 -12.60 -10.43
C ASN A 219 -36.42 -13.67 -11.17
N LYS A 220 -35.78 -13.32 -12.29
CA LYS A 220 -34.86 -14.18 -13.05
C LYS A 220 -33.39 -13.78 -12.92
N LEU A 221 -33.09 -12.66 -12.24
CA LEU A 221 -31.74 -12.13 -12.17
C LEU A 221 -30.86 -13.03 -11.31
N LYS A 222 -29.85 -13.63 -11.93
CA LYS A 222 -28.88 -14.55 -11.30
C LYS A 222 -27.60 -13.83 -10.92
N VAL A 223 -27.14 -12.90 -11.75
CA VAL A 223 -25.88 -12.17 -11.52
C VAL A 223 -26.17 -10.68 -11.48
N PHE A 224 -25.77 -10.05 -10.37
CA PHE A 224 -25.97 -8.64 -10.14
C PHE A 224 -24.67 -7.99 -9.65
N TYR A 225 -23.99 -7.29 -10.56
CA TYR A 225 -22.71 -6.67 -10.29
C TYR A 225 -22.81 -5.14 -10.32
N LEU A 226 -22.47 -4.55 -9.17
CA LEU A 226 -22.52 -3.13 -8.84
C LEU A 226 -21.22 -2.66 -8.17
N TYR A 227 -20.14 -3.46 -8.24
CA TYR A 227 -18.84 -3.11 -7.69
C TYR A 227 -18.40 -1.73 -8.16
N GLY A 228 -18.03 -0.82 -7.25
CA GLY A 228 -17.44 0.45 -7.65
C GLY A 228 -18.35 1.35 -8.49
N THR A 229 -19.62 1.48 -8.11
CA THR A 229 -20.62 2.30 -8.85
C THR A 229 -21.06 3.55 -8.10
N ASN A 230 -20.41 3.89 -6.98
CA ASN A 230 -20.78 5.03 -6.12
C ASN A 230 -22.21 4.91 -5.54
N LEU A 231 -22.64 3.67 -5.29
CA LEU A 231 -23.95 3.37 -4.70
C LEU A 231 -23.96 3.79 -3.22
N VAL A 232 -25.02 4.44 -2.76
CA VAL A 232 -25.17 4.90 -1.37
C VAL A 232 -26.52 4.51 -0.78
N GLY A 233 -26.66 4.65 0.54
CA GLY A 233 -27.87 4.30 1.27
C GLY A 233 -27.90 2.82 1.67
N GLU A 234 -29.06 2.35 2.14
CA GLU A 234 -29.19 0.99 2.65
C GLU A 234 -29.48 -0.02 1.54
N ILE A 235 -29.08 -1.28 1.76
CA ILE A 235 -29.50 -2.41 0.92
C ILE A 235 -30.99 -2.68 1.23
N PRO A 236 -31.90 -2.64 0.24
CA PRO A 236 -33.33 -2.87 0.49
C PRO A 236 -33.64 -4.27 1.04
N ASP A 237 -34.56 -4.39 2.00
CA ASP A 237 -34.94 -5.68 2.61
C ASP A 237 -35.50 -6.70 1.60
N ASN A 238 -36.22 -6.21 0.58
CA ASN A 238 -36.79 -7.04 -0.49
C ASN A 238 -35.74 -7.64 -1.44
N ILE A 239 -34.44 -7.40 -1.23
CA ILE A 239 -33.38 -8.14 -1.93
C ILE A 239 -33.46 -9.64 -1.64
N GLY A 240 -34.01 -10.04 -0.48
CA GLY A 240 -34.30 -11.43 -0.13
C GLY A 240 -35.37 -12.10 -1.01
N ASP A 241 -36.14 -11.33 -1.78
CA ASP A 241 -37.17 -11.85 -2.70
C ASP A 241 -36.59 -12.20 -4.07
N MET A 242 -35.32 -11.89 -4.34
CA MET A 242 -34.62 -12.21 -5.59
C MET A 242 -34.19 -13.69 -5.60
N VAL A 243 -35.15 -14.61 -5.58
CA VAL A 243 -34.93 -16.05 -5.38
C VAL A 243 -34.04 -16.74 -6.41
N ALA A 244 -33.87 -16.15 -7.60
CA ALA A 244 -32.98 -16.64 -8.65
C ALA A 244 -31.51 -16.20 -8.47
N LEU A 245 -31.23 -15.28 -7.54
CA LEU A 245 -29.92 -14.64 -7.39
C LEU A 245 -28.87 -15.66 -6.95
N GLU A 246 -27.82 -15.77 -7.76
CA GLU A 246 -26.68 -16.65 -7.56
C GLU A 246 -25.43 -15.86 -7.13
N LYS A 247 -25.26 -14.64 -7.63
CA LYS A 247 -24.09 -13.79 -7.36
C LYS A 247 -24.50 -12.34 -7.19
N LEU A 248 -24.10 -11.77 -6.05
CA LEU A 248 -24.23 -10.36 -5.76
C LEU A 248 -22.85 -9.77 -5.46
N ASP A 249 -22.46 -8.75 -6.21
CA ASP A 249 -21.32 -7.91 -5.88
C ASP A 249 -21.78 -6.45 -5.79
N ALA A 250 -21.79 -5.91 -4.58
CA ALA A 250 -22.03 -4.49 -4.32
C ALA A 250 -20.87 -3.87 -3.52
N SER A 251 -19.68 -4.46 -3.63
CA SER A 251 -18.48 -4.01 -2.92
C SER A 251 -17.92 -2.69 -3.46
N LYS A 252 -17.08 -2.01 -2.67
CA LYS A 252 -16.46 -0.72 -3.03
C LYS A 252 -17.48 0.38 -3.38
N ASN A 253 -18.43 0.59 -2.47
CA ASN A 253 -19.48 1.61 -2.57
C ASN A 253 -19.64 2.32 -1.21
N GLY A 254 -20.65 3.17 -1.07
CA GLY A 254 -20.99 3.89 0.17
C GLY A 254 -22.29 3.38 0.78
N LEU A 255 -22.52 2.06 0.71
CA LEU A 255 -23.69 1.44 1.31
C LEU A 255 -23.62 1.52 2.84
N THR A 256 -24.73 1.89 3.47
CA THR A 256 -24.86 2.03 4.93
C THR A 256 -25.93 1.08 5.47
N GLY A 257 -26.21 1.14 6.78
CA GLY A 257 -27.26 0.33 7.40
C GLY A 257 -26.82 -1.11 7.67
N GLY A 258 -27.77 -1.97 8.04
CA GLY A 258 -27.54 -3.39 8.31
C GLY A 258 -27.54 -4.24 7.05
N ILE A 259 -26.95 -5.44 7.11
CA ILE A 259 -27.10 -6.44 6.03
C ILE A 259 -28.49 -7.09 6.15
N PRO A 260 -29.36 -7.01 5.11
CA PRO A 260 -30.69 -7.61 5.18
C PRO A 260 -30.64 -9.12 5.39
N SER A 261 -31.39 -9.62 6.38
CA SER A 261 -31.43 -11.06 6.70
C SER A 261 -31.88 -11.93 5.52
N GLY A 262 -32.76 -11.40 4.66
CA GLY A 262 -33.23 -12.08 3.46
C GLY A 262 -32.12 -12.53 2.51
N LEU A 263 -30.98 -11.83 2.45
CA LEU A 263 -29.83 -12.24 1.63
C LEU A 263 -29.30 -13.63 2.02
N PHE A 264 -29.25 -13.92 3.32
CA PHE A 264 -28.78 -15.19 3.85
C PHE A 264 -29.83 -16.31 3.75
N LEU A 265 -31.03 -16.02 3.23
CA LEU A 265 -32.08 -16.99 2.96
C LEU A 265 -32.15 -17.43 1.49
N LEU A 266 -31.38 -16.77 0.61
CA LEU A 266 -31.36 -17.05 -0.83
C LEU A 266 -30.63 -18.37 -1.13
N LYS A 267 -31.40 -19.43 -1.37
CA LYS A 267 -30.86 -20.80 -1.56
C LYS A 267 -29.94 -20.96 -2.77
N ASN A 268 -30.10 -20.12 -3.80
CA ASN A 268 -29.26 -20.17 -4.99
C ASN A 268 -27.97 -19.35 -4.86
N LEU A 269 -27.82 -18.56 -3.79
CA LEU A 269 -26.69 -17.65 -3.63
C LEU A 269 -25.38 -18.42 -3.42
N THR A 270 -24.42 -18.16 -4.30
CA THR A 270 -23.08 -18.79 -4.33
C THR A 270 -21.96 -17.79 -4.01
N SER A 271 -22.13 -16.52 -4.37
CA SER A 271 -21.17 -15.46 -4.07
C SER A 271 -21.86 -14.21 -3.54
N LEU A 272 -21.37 -13.71 -2.41
CA LEU A 272 -21.79 -12.45 -1.81
C LEU A 272 -20.57 -11.58 -1.48
N TYR A 273 -20.42 -10.47 -2.20
CA TYR A 273 -19.36 -9.49 -1.99
C TYR A 273 -19.95 -8.14 -1.61
N LEU A 274 -19.70 -7.71 -0.37
CA LEU A 274 -20.12 -6.43 0.20
C LEU A 274 -18.94 -5.66 0.82
N PHE A 275 -17.71 -6.09 0.54
CA PHE A 275 -16.52 -5.49 1.15
C PHE A 275 -16.33 -4.01 0.75
N GLU A 276 -15.60 -3.25 1.56
CA GLU A 276 -15.32 -1.83 1.31
C GLU A 276 -16.61 -1.01 1.12
N ASN A 277 -17.43 -0.98 2.18
CA ASN A 277 -18.63 -0.18 2.32
C ASN A 277 -18.70 0.39 3.76
N ASP A 278 -19.78 1.10 4.09
CA ASP A 278 -20.07 1.65 5.42
C ASP A 278 -21.15 0.85 6.17
N LEU A 279 -21.29 -0.45 5.87
CA LEU A 279 -22.31 -1.33 6.49
C LEU A 279 -22.03 -1.49 7.99
N SER A 280 -23.09 -1.56 8.77
CA SER A 280 -23.07 -1.56 10.24
C SER A 280 -24.03 -2.61 10.81
N GLY A 281 -24.17 -2.67 12.13
CA GLY A 281 -25.02 -3.67 12.79
C GLY A 281 -24.36 -5.05 12.86
N GLU A 282 -25.15 -6.09 13.07
CA GLU A 282 -24.67 -7.48 13.18
C GLU A 282 -24.84 -8.24 11.87
N ILE A 283 -24.06 -9.30 11.69
CA ILE A 283 -24.27 -10.27 10.60
C ILE A 283 -25.52 -11.09 10.93
N PRO A 284 -26.49 -11.25 10.00
CA PRO A 284 -27.68 -12.08 10.22
C PRO A 284 -27.35 -13.49 10.72
N SER A 285 -28.02 -13.91 11.79
CA SER A 285 -27.68 -15.15 12.50
C SER A 285 -28.24 -16.41 11.84
N VAL A 286 -29.35 -16.31 11.11
CA VAL A 286 -30.00 -17.43 10.42
C VAL A 286 -29.48 -17.51 9.00
N VAL A 287 -28.91 -18.66 8.62
CA VAL A 287 -28.36 -18.87 7.28
C VAL A 287 -28.93 -20.11 6.62
N GLU A 288 -29.62 -19.91 5.50
CA GLU A 288 -30.21 -20.94 4.63
C GLU A 288 -29.67 -20.89 3.19
N ALA A 289 -28.77 -19.92 2.89
CA ALA A 289 -27.99 -19.83 1.65
C ALA A 289 -26.88 -20.90 1.61
N LEU A 290 -27.24 -22.18 1.68
CA LEU A 290 -26.30 -23.30 1.87
C LEU A 290 -25.34 -23.54 0.69
N ASN A 291 -25.63 -22.94 -0.47
CA ASN A 291 -24.77 -23.00 -1.66
C ASN A 291 -23.68 -21.92 -1.68
N LEU A 292 -23.54 -21.12 -0.62
CA LEU A 292 -22.56 -20.05 -0.56
C LEU A 292 -21.13 -20.61 -0.59
N VAL A 293 -20.38 -20.21 -1.61
CA VAL A 293 -18.97 -20.57 -1.84
C VAL A 293 -18.04 -19.43 -1.43
N ASN A 294 -18.42 -18.19 -1.71
CA ASN A 294 -17.62 -17.00 -1.43
C ASN A 294 -18.42 -15.98 -0.64
N LEU A 295 -17.87 -15.58 0.51
CA LEU A 295 -18.43 -14.52 1.35
C LEU A 295 -17.32 -13.52 1.71
N ASP A 296 -17.47 -12.28 1.25
CA ASP A 296 -16.58 -11.18 1.63
C ASP A 296 -17.35 -9.97 2.15
N LEU A 297 -17.21 -9.71 3.43
CA LEU A 297 -17.80 -8.60 4.18
C LEU A 297 -16.72 -7.69 4.78
N ALA A 298 -15.47 -7.79 4.32
CA ALA A 298 -14.35 -7.06 4.91
C ALA A 298 -14.46 -5.53 4.73
N ARG A 299 -13.72 -4.76 5.53
CA ARG A 299 -13.65 -3.28 5.42
C ARG A 299 -15.03 -2.64 5.50
N ASN A 300 -15.72 -2.88 6.60
CA ASN A 300 -17.02 -2.31 6.96
C ASN A 300 -17.02 -1.93 8.47
N ASN A 301 -18.16 -1.47 8.98
CA ASN A 301 -18.39 -1.16 10.40
C ASN A 301 -19.23 -2.24 11.10
N LEU A 302 -19.13 -3.51 10.68
CA LEU A 302 -19.92 -4.61 11.26
C LEU A 302 -19.49 -4.91 12.70
N THR A 303 -20.47 -5.26 13.53
CA THR A 303 -20.34 -5.55 14.96
C THR A 303 -21.00 -6.90 15.29
N GLY A 304 -21.10 -7.25 16.57
CA GLY A 304 -21.70 -8.53 16.99
C GLY A 304 -20.73 -9.69 16.86
N LYS A 305 -21.27 -10.91 16.72
CA LYS A 305 -20.51 -12.17 16.64
C LYS A 305 -20.53 -12.74 15.22
N ILE A 306 -19.59 -13.64 14.93
CA ILE A 306 -19.69 -14.51 13.75
C ILE A 306 -20.82 -15.52 14.00
N PRO A 307 -21.82 -15.66 13.10
CA PRO A 307 -22.93 -16.60 13.30
C PRO A 307 -22.49 -18.07 13.36
N ASP A 308 -23.04 -18.83 14.31
CA ASP A 308 -22.79 -20.29 14.43
C ASP A 308 -23.27 -21.06 13.18
N ASP A 309 -24.34 -20.54 12.55
CA ASP A 309 -24.93 -21.05 11.31
C ASP A 309 -23.97 -21.00 10.11
N PHE A 310 -22.88 -20.23 10.16
CA PHE A 310 -21.85 -20.29 9.11
C PHE A 310 -21.24 -21.69 9.00
N GLY A 311 -21.31 -22.50 10.07
CA GLY A 311 -20.95 -23.92 10.02
C GLY A 311 -21.86 -24.80 9.15
N LYS A 312 -23.04 -24.32 8.73
CA LYS A 312 -23.92 -25.03 7.78
C LYS A 312 -23.44 -24.90 6.33
N LEU A 313 -22.57 -23.94 6.02
CA LEU A 313 -22.15 -23.60 4.66
C LEU A 313 -21.10 -24.58 4.12
N GLN A 314 -21.51 -25.81 3.82
CA GLN A 314 -20.61 -26.91 3.46
C GLN A 314 -19.75 -26.66 2.20
N GLN A 315 -20.19 -25.76 1.31
CA GLN A 315 -19.48 -25.38 0.08
C GLN A 315 -18.59 -24.14 0.24
N LEU A 316 -18.57 -23.51 1.43
CA LEU A 316 -17.86 -22.26 1.66
C LEU A 316 -16.34 -22.47 1.53
N SER A 317 -15.77 -21.87 0.49
CA SER A 317 -14.35 -21.94 0.19
C SER A 317 -13.60 -20.67 0.61
N TRP A 318 -14.24 -19.50 0.55
CA TRP A 318 -13.63 -18.21 0.88
C TRP A 318 -14.50 -17.46 1.87
N LEU A 319 -13.94 -17.17 3.05
CA LEU A 319 -14.57 -16.36 4.08
C LEU A 319 -13.66 -15.21 4.49
N SER A 320 -14.12 -13.99 4.25
CA SER A 320 -13.42 -12.76 4.60
C SER A 320 -14.33 -11.81 5.38
N LEU A 321 -13.99 -11.57 6.63
CA LEU A 321 -14.70 -10.68 7.57
C LEU A 321 -13.75 -9.63 8.19
N SER A 322 -12.60 -9.43 7.56
CA SER A 322 -11.48 -8.66 8.11
C SER A 322 -11.77 -7.16 8.16
N LEU A 323 -11.06 -6.40 9.00
CA LEU A 323 -11.21 -4.94 9.09
C LEU A 323 -12.66 -4.53 9.40
N ASN A 324 -13.18 -5.03 10.51
CA ASN A 324 -14.50 -4.71 11.07
C ASN A 324 -14.39 -4.50 12.60
N SER A 325 -15.51 -4.43 13.29
CA SER A 325 -15.61 -4.40 14.76
C SER A 325 -16.26 -5.67 15.34
N LEU A 326 -16.11 -6.83 14.67
CA LEU A 326 -16.65 -8.10 15.12
C LEU A 326 -16.01 -8.56 16.43
N SER A 327 -16.78 -9.23 17.27
CA SER A 327 -16.42 -9.64 18.63
C SER A 327 -16.89 -11.07 18.92
N GLY A 328 -16.62 -11.58 20.13
CA GLY A 328 -16.97 -12.95 20.50
C GLY A 328 -15.92 -13.97 20.03
N VAL A 329 -16.35 -15.20 19.78
CA VAL A 329 -15.47 -16.33 19.42
C VAL A 329 -15.68 -16.75 17.98
N ILE A 330 -14.73 -17.50 17.42
CA ILE A 330 -14.96 -18.22 16.15
C ILE A 330 -15.78 -19.49 16.47
N PRO A 331 -16.96 -19.68 15.87
CA PRO A 331 -17.75 -20.90 16.05
C PRO A 331 -16.95 -22.18 15.75
N GLU A 332 -17.10 -23.21 16.59
CA GLU A 332 -16.41 -24.49 16.41
C GLU A 332 -16.76 -25.16 15.08
N SER A 333 -18.01 -25.00 14.65
CA SER A 333 -18.54 -25.54 13.41
C SER A 333 -17.80 -25.05 12.16
N LEU A 334 -17.17 -23.87 12.18
CA LEU A 334 -16.34 -23.37 11.07
C LEU A 334 -15.07 -24.20 10.85
N GLY A 335 -14.52 -24.80 11.91
CA GLY A 335 -13.38 -25.72 11.81
C GLY A 335 -13.70 -26.99 11.02
N ASN A 336 -14.99 -27.34 10.92
CA ASN A 336 -15.47 -28.57 10.30
C ASN A 336 -15.88 -28.41 8.82
N LEU A 337 -15.75 -27.20 8.26
CA LEU A 337 -16.11 -26.96 6.86
C LEU A 337 -15.11 -27.66 5.91
N PRO A 338 -15.58 -28.54 5.01
CA PRO A 338 -14.71 -29.38 4.19
C PRO A 338 -14.04 -28.62 3.04
N ASP A 339 -14.72 -27.61 2.49
CA ASP A 339 -14.25 -26.88 1.31
C ASP A 339 -13.50 -25.58 1.63
N LEU A 340 -13.37 -25.20 2.91
CA LEU A 340 -12.73 -23.95 3.32
C LEU A 340 -11.25 -23.91 2.88
N ARG A 341 -10.86 -22.85 2.17
CA ARG A 341 -9.48 -22.64 1.67
C ARG A 341 -8.88 -21.35 2.17
N ASP A 342 -9.67 -20.28 2.19
CA ASP A 342 -9.25 -18.94 2.60
C ASP A 342 -10.11 -18.48 3.78
N PHE A 343 -9.48 -18.34 4.95
CA PHE A 343 -10.12 -17.83 6.17
C PHE A 343 -9.42 -16.56 6.64
N ARG A 344 -10.15 -15.43 6.63
CA ARG A 344 -9.61 -14.10 6.92
C ARG A 344 -10.52 -13.32 7.86
N VAL A 345 -10.07 -13.10 9.10
CA VAL A 345 -10.81 -12.34 10.13
C VAL A 345 -9.93 -11.35 10.89
N PHE A 346 -8.81 -10.94 10.29
CA PHE A 346 -7.81 -10.07 10.90
C PHE A 346 -8.33 -8.63 11.10
N PHE A 347 -7.74 -7.88 12.03
CA PHE A 347 -8.22 -6.56 12.47
C PHE A 347 -9.70 -6.54 12.88
N ASN A 348 -10.01 -7.24 13.97
CA ASN A 348 -11.31 -7.25 14.62
C ASN A 348 -11.12 -7.23 16.15
N LYS A 349 -12.20 -7.48 16.91
CA LYS A 349 -12.21 -7.63 18.38
C LYS A 349 -12.55 -9.07 18.79
N LEU A 350 -12.21 -10.06 17.95
CA LEU A 350 -12.49 -11.47 18.21
C LEU A 350 -11.58 -12.01 19.32
N SER A 351 -12.06 -13.01 20.03
CA SER A 351 -11.47 -13.52 21.28
C SER A 351 -11.72 -15.02 21.45
N GLY A 352 -11.30 -15.58 22.59
CA GLY A 352 -11.44 -17.01 22.88
C GLY A 352 -10.37 -17.87 22.23
N THR A 353 -10.58 -19.18 22.22
CA THR A 353 -9.66 -20.16 21.62
C THR A 353 -10.04 -20.46 20.17
N LEU A 354 -9.05 -20.84 19.36
CA LEU A 354 -9.30 -21.29 17.99
C LEU A 354 -9.93 -22.70 17.99
N PRO A 355 -10.94 -22.97 17.13
CA PRO A 355 -11.46 -24.31 16.89
C PRO A 355 -10.34 -25.34 16.61
N PRO A 356 -10.30 -26.48 17.32
CA PRO A 356 -9.17 -27.40 17.26
C PRO A 356 -9.05 -28.16 15.94
N ASP A 357 -10.16 -28.34 15.21
CA ASP A 357 -10.21 -29.09 13.95
C ASP A 357 -9.94 -28.25 12.70
N PHE A 358 -9.58 -26.96 12.85
CA PHE A 358 -9.21 -26.13 11.71
C PHE A 358 -8.09 -26.77 10.86
N GLY A 359 -8.37 -26.91 9.56
CA GLY A 359 -7.47 -27.54 8.58
C GLY A 359 -7.50 -29.06 8.54
N ARG A 360 -8.18 -29.73 9.48
CA ARG A 360 -8.32 -31.19 9.49
C ARG A 360 -9.18 -31.67 8.31
N TYR A 361 -10.34 -31.04 8.15
CA TYR A 361 -11.32 -31.39 7.12
C TYR A 361 -11.17 -30.54 5.85
N SER A 362 -10.47 -29.41 5.94
CA SER A 362 -10.32 -28.43 4.88
C SER A 362 -8.92 -28.40 4.27
N LYS A 363 -8.85 -28.18 2.95
CA LYS A 363 -7.61 -27.89 2.23
C LYS A 363 -7.21 -26.41 2.38
N LEU A 364 -6.98 -25.99 3.63
CA LEU A 364 -6.63 -24.61 3.95
C LEU A 364 -5.36 -24.17 3.22
N LYS A 365 -5.46 -23.01 2.56
CA LYS A 365 -4.36 -22.31 1.88
C LYS A 365 -3.95 -21.05 2.64
N THR A 366 -4.92 -20.34 3.19
CA THR A 366 -4.71 -19.04 3.82
C THR A 366 -5.43 -18.98 5.16
N PHE A 367 -4.69 -18.67 6.23
CA PHE A 367 -5.24 -18.51 7.57
C PHE A 367 -4.73 -17.19 8.18
N LEU A 368 -5.57 -16.15 8.13
CA LEU A 368 -5.22 -14.79 8.54
C LEU A 368 -6.16 -14.30 9.65
N ILE A 369 -5.65 -14.25 10.88
CA ILE A 369 -6.42 -13.88 12.09
C ILE A 369 -5.75 -12.78 12.93
N ALA A 370 -4.72 -12.14 12.37
CA ALA A 370 -3.89 -11.17 13.06
C ALA A 370 -4.66 -9.98 13.67
N SER A 371 -4.06 -9.32 14.66
CA SER A 371 -4.61 -8.14 15.34
C SER A 371 -6.03 -8.38 15.87
N ASN A 372 -6.14 -9.33 16.80
CA ASN A 372 -7.35 -9.71 17.53
C ASN A 372 -6.97 -9.98 19.01
N SER A 373 -7.85 -10.63 19.78
CA SER A 373 -7.62 -11.03 21.17
C SER A 373 -7.72 -12.55 21.36
N PHE A 374 -7.29 -13.34 20.37
CA PHE A 374 -7.31 -14.80 20.48
C PHE A 374 -6.33 -15.32 21.54
N THR A 375 -6.71 -16.42 22.18
CA THR A 375 -5.96 -17.07 23.28
C THR A 375 -5.82 -18.58 23.01
N GLY A 376 -5.09 -19.29 23.87
CA GLY A 376 -4.90 -20.73 23.73
C GLY A 376 -3.88 -21.10 22.65
N LYS A 377 -3.90 -22.35 22.17
CA LYS A 377 -2.92 -22.89 21.22
C LYS A 377 -3.34 -22.69 19.76
N LEU A 378 -2.37 -22.75 18.85
CA LEU A 378 -2.67 -22.96 17.43
C LEU A 378 -3.24 -24.38 17.19
N PRO A 379 -4.26 -24.53 16.33
CA PRO A 379 -4.82 -25.84 15.99
C PRO A 379 -3.78 -26.81 15.41
N GLU A 380 -3.86 -28.08 15.82
CA GLU A 380 -2.89 -29.12 15.45
C GLU A 380 -3.01 -29.61 14.00
N ASN A 381 -3.99 -29.13 13.22
CA ASN A 381 -4.27 -29.65 11.89
C ASN A 381 -4.27 -28.58 10.79
N LEU A 382 -3.78 -27.35 11.05
CA LEU A 382 -3.89 -26.23 10.08
C LEU A 382 -3.30 -26.53 8.68
N CYS A 383 -2.30 -27.41 8.59
CA CYS A 383 -1.68 -27.83 7.33
C CYS A 383 -1.74 -29.36 7.16
N TYR A 384 -2.80 -30.01 7.67
CA TYR A 384 -2.98 -31.46 7.56
C TYR A 384 -2.91 -31.95 6.10
N HIS A 385 -3.46 -31.17 5.16
CA HIS A 385 -3.42 -31.48 3.72
C HIS A 385 -2.18 -30.96 2.99
N GLY A 386 -1.21 -30.34 3.69
CA GLY A 386 0.03 -29.85 3.07
C GLY A 386 -0.16 -28.72 2.06
N MET A 387 -1.25 -27.93 2.17
CA MET A 387 -1.60 -26.85 1.22
C MET A 387 -1.51 -25.45 1.81
N LEU A 388 -1.21 -25.30 3.10
CA LEU A 388 -1.18 -23.99 3.77
C LEU A 388 0.00 -23.17 3.24
N LEU A 389 -0.30 -22.04 2.61
CA LEU A 389 0.67 -21.10 2.04
C LEU A 389 0.97 -19.98 3.04
N ASN A 390 -0.08 -19.40 3.65
CA ASN A 390 0.03 -18.19 4.45
C ASN A 390 -0.55 -18.40 5.85
N LEU A 391 0.29 -18.29 6.88
CA LEU A 391 -0.11 -18.31 8.28
C LEU A 391 0.23 -16.97 8.94
N SER A 392 -0.80 -16.16 9.21
CA SER A 392 -0.65 -14.84 9.83
C SER A 392 -1.56 -14.71 11.06
N VAL A 393 -0.96 -14.76 12.24
CA VAL A 393 -1.67 -14.75 13.54
C VAL A 393 -1.10 -13.72 14.52
N TYR A 394 -0.26 -12.80 14.02
CA TYR A 394 0.45 -11.82 14.83
C TYR A 394 -0.48 -10.89 15.62
N GLU A 395 0.04 -10.21 16.64
CA GLU A 395 -0.72 -9.30 17.51
C GLU A 395 -1.99 -9.98 18.08
N ASN A 396 -1.76 -11.07 18.80
CA ASN A 396 -2.79 -11.80 19.54
C ASN A 396 -2.21 -12.24 20.90
N ASN A 397 -2.96 -13.04 21.66
CA ASN A 397 -2.52 -13.61 22.94
C ASN A 397 -2.44 -15.14 22.85
N LEU A 398 -2.09 -15.68 21.66
CA LEU A 398 -1.92 -17.12 21.43
C LEU A 398 -0.67 -17.62 22.16
N SER A 399 -0.73 -18.83 22.68
CA SER A 399 0.25 -19.38 23.62
C SER A 399 0.52 -20.87 23.38
N GLY A 400 1.43 -21.44 24.16
CA GLY A 400 1.86 -22.83 24.02
C GLY A 400 2.90 -23.02 22.92
N GLU A 401 3.20 -24.28 22.60
CA GLU A 401 4.18 -24.62 21.57
C GLU A 401 3.58 -24.59 20.16
N LEU A 402 4.41 -24.32 19.16
CA LEU A 402 3.99 -24.51 17.76
C LEU A 402 3.76 -26.00 17.48
N PRO A 403 2.64 -26.36 16.84
CA PRO A 403 2.37 -27.74 16.47
C PRO A 403 3.49 -28.35 15.61
N LYS A 404 3.94 -29.56 15.98
CA LYS A 404 5.05 -30.26 15.29
C LYS A 404 4.81 -30.46 13.79
N PHE A 405 3.55 -30.66 13.38
CA PHE A 405 3.21 -30.88 11.97
C PHE A 405 3.53 -29.68 11.09
N LEU A 406 3.60 -28.44 11.63
CA LEU A 406 3.99 -27.26 10.85
C LEU A 406 5.40 -27.43 10.26
N GLY A 407 6.26 -28.21 10.91
CA GLY A 407 7.56 -28.59 10.36
C GLY A 407 7.48 -29.40 9.06
N ASN A 408 6.37 -30.09 8.81
CA ASN A 408 6.16 -30.87 7.58
C ASN A 408 5.36 -30.08 6.52
N CYS A 409 4.99 -28.83 6.80
CA CYS A 409 4.20 -27.99 5.88
C CYS A 409 5.12 -27.32 4.84
N SER A 410 5.51 -28.08 3.80
CA SER A 410 6.43 -27.60 2.75
C SER A 410 5.83 -26.56 1.81
N SER A 411 4.50 -26.38 1.85
CA SER A 411 3.77 -25.37 1.07
C SER A 411 3.92 -23.95 1.64
N LEU A 412 4.33 -23.80 2.89
CA LEU A 412 4.31 -22.53 3.60
C LEU A 412 5.27 -21.51 2.96
N LEU A 413 4.74 -20.33 2.61
CA LEU A 413 5.45 -19.19 2.05
C LEU A 413 5.71 -18.12 3.10
N ASP A 414 4.73 -17.87 3.96
CA ASP A 414 4.74 -16.83 4.97
C ASP A 414 4.38 -17.38 6.36
N LEU A 415 5.28 -17.20 7.32
CA LEU A 415 5.05 -17.46 8.74
C LEU A 415 5.15 -16.15 9.52
N LYS A 416 4.00 -15.56 9.88
CA LYS A 416 3.89 -14.29 10.62
C LYS A 416 3.12 -14.51 11.92
N ILE A 417 3.85 -14.80 12.98
CA ILE A 417 3.28 -15.17 14.30
C ILE A 417 3.84 -14.31 15.45
N HIS A 418 4.49 -13.20 15.09
CA HIS A 418 5.10 -12.27 16.06
C HIS A 418 4.06 -11.65 17.00
N GLU A 419 4.52 -11.06 18.10
CA GLU A 419 3.66 -10.39 19.09
C GLU A 419 2.54 -11.31 19.63
N ASN A 420 2.96 -12.41 20.25
CA ASN A 420 2.11 -13.40 20.90
C ASN A 420 2.82 -13.96 22.14
N GLU A 421 2.27 -15.01 22.73
CA GLU A 421 2.76 -15.69 23.94
C GLU A 421 3.26 -17.12 23.62
N PHE A 422 3.64 -17.41 22.38
CA PHE A 422 4.16 -18.73 21.97
C PHE A 422 5.46 -19.07 22.69
N SER A 423 5.69 -20.35 22.95
CA SER A 423 6.80 -20.85 23.76
C SER A 423 7.36 -22.17 23.20
N GLY A 424 8.37 -22.73 23.88
CA GLY A 424 9.02 -23.97 23.45
C GLY A 424 9.94 -23.79 22.25
N ASN A 425 10.30 -24.88 21.59
CA ASN A 425 11.20 -24.85 20.43
C ASN A 425 10.41 -24.68 19.14
N ILE A 426 11.00 -24.01 18.15
CA ILE A 426 10.51 -24.04 16.77
C ILE A 426 10.66 -25.48 16.21
N PRO A 427 9.60 -26.08 15.64
CA PRO A 427 9.68 -27.38 14.97
C PRO A 427 10.79 -27.40 13.90
N SER A 428 11.66 -28.41 13.96
CA SER A 428 12.90 -28.41 13.16
C SER A 428 12.69 -28.31 11.66
N GLY A 429 11.59 -28.88 11.15
CA GLY A 429 11.26 -28.83 9.72
C GLY A 429 10.89 -27.42 9.21
N LEU A 430 10.42 -26.51 10.09
CA LEU A 430 10.10 -25.13 9.70
C LEU A 430 11.36 -24.35 9.31
N TRP A 431 12.49 -24.64 9.96
CA TRP A 431 13.77 -24.04 9.61
C TRP A 431 14.15 -24.33 8.15
N THR A 432 13.82 -25.50 7.64
CA THR A 432 14.22 -25.99 6.31
C THR A 432 13.07 -26.06 5.30
N SER A 433 11.92 -25.45 5.60
CA SER A 433 10.74 -25.50 4.71
C SER A 433 11.01 -24.80 3.38
N PHE A 434 11.00 -25.58 2.28
CA PHE A 434 11.59 -25.19 1.00
C PHE A 434 11.09 -23.85 0.44
N ASN A 435 9.79 -23.56 0.54
CA ASN A 435 9.20 -22.37 -0.08
C ASN A 435 9.15 -21.14 0.85
N LEU A 436 9.50 -21.30 2.12
CA LEU A 436 9.35 -20.26 3.15
C LEU A 436 10.22 -19.05 2.83
N SER A 437 9.61 -17.87 2.71
CA SER A 437 10.28 -16.62 2.35
C SER A 437 10.37 -15.66 3.54
N ASN A 438 9.28 -15.56 4.31
CA ASN A 438 9.20 -14.69 5.49
C ASN A 438 9.05 -15.54 6.76
N PHE A 439 10.00 -15.40 7.68
CA PHE A 439 9.99 -16.05 8.98
C PHE A 439 10.02 -14.98 10.07
N MET A 440 8.84 -14.66 10.62
CA MET A 440 8.63 -13.59 11.59
C MET A 440 7.97 -14.12 12.85
N VAL A 441 8.77 -14.32 13.90
CA VAL A 441 8.35 -14.92 15.19
C VAL A 441 8.73 -14.05 16.39
N SER A 442 9.14 -12.81 16.14
CA SER A 442 9.60 -11.88 17.18
C SER A 442 8.54 -11.63 18.27
N HIS A 443 8.97 -11.15 19.44
CA HIS A 443 8.09 -10.85 20.57
C HIS A 443 7.22 -12.05 20.98
N ASN A 444 7.91 -13.13 21.39
CA ASN A 444 7.31 -14.35 21.92
C ASN A 444 8.21 -14.88 23.06
N LYS A 445 8.01 -16.13 23.49
CA LYS A 445 8.81 -16.84 24.49
C LYS A 445 9.50 -18.07 23.90
N PHE A 446 9.84 -18.04 22.61
CA PHE A 446 10.52 -19.17 21.97
C PHE A 446 11.90 -19.41 22.57
N THR A 447 12.24 -20.68 22.67
CA THR A 447 13.51 -21.20 23.21
C THR A 447 14.21 -22.06 22.15
N GLY A 448 15.36 -22.64 22.51
CA GLY A 448 16.14 -23.49 21.63
C GLY A 448 17.32 -22.76 21.01
N VAL A 449 17.90 -23.35 19.97
CA VAL A 449 19.10 -22.87 19.28
C VAL A 449 18.83 -22.65 17.79
N LEU A 450 19.64 -21.82 17.14
CA LEU A 450 19.57 -21.62 15.69
C LEU A 450 19.95 -22.90 14.91
N PRO A 451 19.34 -23.16 13.75
CA PRO A 451 19.61 -24.34 12.95
C PRO A 451 20.91 -24.21 12.14
N GLU A 452 21.57 -25.32 11.79
CA GLU A 452 22.72 -25.27 10.86
C GLU A 452 22.31 -24.88 9.42
N ARG A 453 21.05 -25.09 9.06
CA ARG A 453 20.50 -24.76 7.73
C ARG A 453 19.18 -24.03 7.87
N LEU A 454 19.03 -22.98 7.09
CA LEU A 454 17.78 -22.27 6.90
C LEU A 454 17.25 -22.57 5.50
N SER A 455 15.94 -22.45 5.31
CA SER A 455 15.33 -22.56 4.01
C SER A 455 15.97 -21.58 3.04
N TRP A 456 16.24 -22.07 1.83
CA TRP A 456 16.98 -21.32 0.82
C TRP A 456 16.22 -20.06 0.39
N ASN A 457 14.89 -20.03 0.47
CA ASN A 457 14.09 -18.89 0.01
C ASN A 457 13.90 -17.80 1.08
N VAL A 458 14.33 -18.05 2.33
CA VAL A 458 14.13 -17.08 3.41
C VAL A 458 14.95 -15.82 3.13
N SER A 459 14.24 -14.71 2.97
CA SER A 459 14.83 -13.39 2.74
C SER A 459 14.78 -12.52 4.00
N ARG A 460 13.77 -12.74 4.85
CA ARG A 460 13.56 -12.01 6.09
C ARG A 460 13.40 -12.96 7.26
N PHE A 461 14.35 -12.88 8.19
CA PHE A 461 14.43 -13.73 9.37
C PHE A 461 14.44 -12.87 10.64
N GLU A 462 13.30 -12.84 11.33
CA GLU A 462 13.08 -12.02 12.52
C GLU A 462 12.63 -12.89 13.69
N ILE A 463 13.50 -12.95 14.70
CA ILE A 463 13.33 -13.77 15.90
C ILE A 463 13.58 -12.96 17.18
N SER A 464 13.59 -11.62 17.08
CA SER A 464 13.93 -10.73 18.18
C SER A 464 12.94 -10.79 19.34
N TYR A 465 13.37 -10.39 20.54
CA TYR A 465 12.55 -10.48 21.76
C TYR A 465 11.99 -11.90 22.00
N ASN A 466 12.91 -12.86 22.14
CA ASN A 466 12.62 -14.24 22.49
C ASN A 466 13.66 -14.73 23.51
N GLN A 467 13.71 -16.04 23.75
CA GLN A 467 14.64 -16.70 24.67
C GLN A 467 15.57 -17.70 23.95
N PHE A 468 15.80 -17.51 22.64
CA PHE A 468 16.75 -18.33 21.88
C PHE A 468 18.14 -18.23 22.48
N SER A 469 18.90 -19.32 22.46
CA SER A 469 20.18 -19.45 23.15
C SER A 469 21.22 -20.18 22.29
N GLY A 470 22.42 -20.37 22.84
CA GLY A 470 23.52 -21.01 22.14
C GLY A 470 24.23 -20.07 21.17
N LYS A 471 25.09 -20.64 20.32
CA LYS A 471 25.91 -19.89 19.38
C LYS A 471 25.17 -19.65 18.06
N ILE A 472 25.56 -18.60 17.35
CA ILE A 472 25.25 -18.49 15.91
C ILE A 472 26.06 -19.61 15.21
N PRO A 473 25.41 -20.54 14.48
CA PRO A 473 26.06 -21.72 13.93
C PRO A 473 26.96 -21.38 12.74
N SER A 474 27.99 -22.20 12.49
CA SER A 474 28.85 -22.03 11.30
C SER A 474 28.08 -22.26 10.00
N GLY A 475 27.03 -23.09 10.00
CA GLY A 475 26.17 -23.32 8.84
C GLY A 475 25.40 -22.09 8.37
N VAL A 476 25.45 -20.97 9.10
CA VAL A 476 24.90 -19.66 8.69
C VAL A 476 25.40 -19.21 7.31
N SER A 477 26.57 -19.66 6.86
CA SER A 477 27.07 -19.37 5.50
C SER A 477 26.15 -19.89 4.38
N SER A 478 25.26 -20.83 4.69
CA SER A 478 24.28 -21.38 3.74
C SER A 478 23.03 -20.51 3.57
N TRP A 479 22.81 -19.49 4.41
CA TRP A 479 21.58 -18.68 4.41
C TRP A 479 21.63 -17.55 3.36
N THR A 480 22.09 -17.87 2.16
CA THR A 480 22.60 -16.90 1.16
C THR A 480 21.57 -15.90 0.62
N ASN A 481 20.27 -16.17 0.78
CA ASN A 481 19.21 -15.26 0.33
C ASN A 481 18.75 -14.25 1.38
N LEU A 482 19.30 -14.30 2.60
CA LEU A 482 18.94 -13.36 3.66
C LEU A 482 19.28 -11.92 3.30
N VAL A 483 18.28 -11.06 3.47
CA VAL A 483 18.34 -9.59 3.34
C VAL A 483 18.22 -8.94 4.71
N VAL A 484 17.41 -9.51 5.61
CA VAL A 484 17.23 -9.04 6.99
C VAL A 484 17.43 -10.20 7.94
N PHE A 485 18.34 -10.02 8.90
CA PHE A 485 18.52 -10.92 10.04
C PHE A 485 18.42 -10.10 11.33
N ASP A 486 17.31 -10.25 12.03
CA ASP A 486 17.06 -9.64 13.34
C ASP A 486 16.93 -10.73 14.42
N ALA A 487 17.94 -10.80 15.28
CA ALA A 487 18.03 -11.72 16.41
C ALA A 487 18.20 -10.98 17.75
N SER A 488 17.89 -9.68 17.78
CA SER A 488 18.10 -8.84 18.96
C SER A 488 17.31 -9.31 20.18
N LYS A 489 17.83 -9.06 21.39
CA LYS A 489 17.16 -9.39 22.65
C LYS A 489 16.81 -10.87 22.77
N ASN A 490 17.84 -11.68 22.70
CA ASN A 490 17.81 -13.12 22.95
C ASN A 490 18.94 -13.46 23.93
N ASN A 491 19.21 -14.76 24.11
CA ASN A 491 20.27 -15.28 24.97
C ASN A 491 21.42 -15.87 24.13
N PHE A 492 21.69 -15.35 22.92
CA PHE A 492 22.76 -15.87 22.07
C PHE A 492 24.13 -15.58 22.68
N ASN A 493 25.04 -16.56 22.63
CA ASN A 493 26.36 -16.50 23.24
C ASN A 493 27.48 -16.97 22.29
N GLY A 494 28.72 -16.98 22.78
CA GLY A 494 29.89 -17.30 21.96
C GLY A 494 30.23 -16.21 20.96
N SER A 495 31.14 -16.49 20.03
CA SER A 495 31.61 -15.52 19.05
C SER A 495 30.71 -15.42 17.82
N ILE A 496 30.68 -14.24 17.19
CA ILE A 496 30.10 -14.08 15.85
C ILE A 496 30.97 -14.90 14.86
N PRO A 497 30.42 -15.95 14.20
CA PRO A 497 31.20 -16.81 13.32
C PRO A 497 31.62 -16.05 12.06
N LYS A 498 32.83 -16.30 11.56
CA LYS A 498 33.33 -15.70 10.32
C LYS A 498 32.45 -16.06 9.12
N GLU A 499 31.80 -17.21 9.18
CA GLU A 499 30.89 -17.74 8.17
C GLU A 499 29.68 -16.82 7.93
N LEU A 500 29.29 -16.00 8.90
CA LEU A 500 28.23 -14.99 8.76
C LEU A 500 28.57 -13.93 7.69
N THR A 501 29.86 -13.71 7.41
CA THR A 501 30.33 -12.78 6.37
C THR A 501 30.02 -13.27 4.94
N ALA A 502 29.63 -14.53 4.77
CA ALA A 502 29.20 -15.08 3.48
C ALA A 502 27.84 -14.53 2.99
N LEU A 503 27.06 -13.89 3.87
CA LEU A 503 25.73 -13.35 3.55
C LEU A 503 25.80 -12.02 2.77
N ARG A 504 26.06 -12.11 1.47
CA ARG A 504 26.31 -10.92 0.62
C ARG A 504 25.09 -10.03 0.37
N LYS A 505 23.87 -10.59 0.43
CA LYS A 505 22.61 -9.85 0.25
C LYS A 505 22.12 -9.16 1.52
N LEU A 506 22.79 -9.39 2.65
CA LEU A 506 22.38 -8.89 3.95
C LEU A 506 22.45 -7.36 3.97
N THR A 507 21.31 -6.72 4.22
CA THR A 507 21.18 -5.26 4.36
C THR A 507 21.08 -4.86 5.83
N THR A 508 20.46 -5.70 6.65
CA THR A 508 20.21 -5.41 8.06
C THR A 508 20.63 -6.59 8.91
N LEU A 509 21.59 -6.36 9.81
CA LEU A 509 22.04 -7.31 10.81
C LEU A 509 21.87 -6.70 12.21
N LEU A 510 20.93 -7.25 12.97
CA LEU A 510 20.65 -6.82 14.34
C LEU A 510 20.86 -8.00 15.28
N LEU A 511 21.85 -7.88 16.16
CA LEU A 511 22.20 -8.87 17.19
C LEU A 511 22.33 -8.21 18.57
N ASP A 512 21.77 -7.02 18.75
CA ASP A 512 21.91 -6.25 20.00
C ASP A 512 21.22 -6.92 21.18
N GLN A 513 21.65 -6.60 22.40
CA GLN A 513 21.08 -7.14 23.64
C GLN A 513 21.14 -8.67 23.68
N ASN A 514 22.34 -9.24 23.49
CA ASN A 514 22.63 -10.67 23.61
C ASN A 514 23.83 -10.87 24.55
N GLN A 515 24.41 -12.07 24.56
CA GLN A 515 25.60 -12.45 25.36
C GLN A 515 26.77 -12.81 24.43
N LEU A 516 26.87 -12.17 23.25
CA LEU A 516 27.91 -12.46 22.26
C LEU A 516 29.27 -11.97 22.75
N THR A 517 30.32 -12.75 22.49
CA THR A 517 31.69 -12.56 22.99
C THR A 517 32.70 -12.54 21.83
N GLY A 518 33.98 -12.28 22.13
CA GLY A 518 35.05 -12.38 21.13
C GLY A 518 35.07 -11.20 20.14
N ALA A 519 35.91 -11.30 19.11
CA ALA A 519 36.13 -10.22 18.15
C ALA A 519 35.14 -10.22 16.98
N LEU A 520 34.97 -9.06 16.34
CA LEU A 520 34.27 -8.99 15.06
C LEU A 520 35.07 -9.75 13.97
N PRO A 521 34.40 -10.41 13.01
CA PRO A 521 35.08 -11.10 11.92
C PRO A 521 35.99 -10.18 11.09
N SER A 522 37.17 -10.66 10.70
CA SER A 522 38.11 -9.90 9.86
C SER A 522 37.58 -9.66 8.44
N ASP A 523 36.80 -10.60 7.91
CA ASP A 523 36.29 -10.58 6.52
C ASP A 523 34.98 -9.77 6.38
N ILE A 524 34.74 -8.82 7.29
CA ILE A 524 33.51 -8.03 7.37
C ILE A 524 33.18 -7.29 6.07
N ILE A 525 34.20 -6.94 5.27
CA ILE A 525 34.05 -6.29 3.96
C ILE A 525 33.20 -7.09 2.96
N SER A 526 33.01 -8.39 3.20
CA SER A 526 32.20 -9.27 2.35
C SER A 526 30.71 -8.90 2.35
N TRP A 527 30.23 -8.15 3.35
CA TRP A 527 28.87 -7.66 3.47
C TRP A 527 28.56 -6.46 2.54
N LYS A 528 28.63 -6.69 1.22
CA LYS A 528 28.54 -5.65 0.18
C LYS A 528 27.23 -4.86 0.14
N SER A 529 26.15 -5.40 0.69
CA SER A 529 24.83 -4.73 0.72
C SER A 529 24.44 -4.23 2.12
N LEU A 530 25.33 -4.34 3.12
CA LEU A 530 24.97 -4.04 4.51
C LEU A 530 24.84 -2.55 4.79
N VAL A 531 23.64 -2.19 5.25
CA VAL A 531 23.12 -0.85 5.52
C VAL A 531 23.14 -0.57 7.02
N THR A 532 22.67 -1.54 7.80
CA THR A 532 22.51 -1.45 9.25
C THR A 532 23.21 -2.61 9.95
N LEU A 533 24.13 -2.28 10.84
CA LEU A 533 24.79 -3.20 11.75
C LEU A 533 24.59 -2.72 13.19
N ASN A 534 23.85 -3.50 13.99
CA ASN A 534 23.69 -3.25 15.42
C ASN A 534 24.14 -4.48 16.21
N LEU A 535 25.22 -4.33 16.96
CA LEU A 535 25.79 -5.33 17.85
C LEU A 535 25.87 -4.81 19.30
N SER A 536 25.13 -3.74 19.62
CA SER A 536 25.20 -3.08 20.93
C SER A 536 24.75 -3.98 22.08
N GLN A 537 25.17 -3.66 23.30
CA GLN A 537 24.77 -4.38 24.52
C GLN A 537 25.09 -5.89 24.41
N ASN A 538 26.37 -6.19 24.20
CA ASN A 538 26.93 -7.54 24.17
C ASN A 538 28.25 -7.55 24.99
N GLN A 539 29.05 -8.61 24.88
CA GLN A 539 30.36 -8.80 25.52
C GLN A 539 31.47 -8.88 24.46
N LEU A 540 31.31 -8.19 23.32
CA LEU A 540 32.27 -8.24 22.21
C LEU A 540 33.57 -7.54 22.61
N SER A 541 34.69 -8.17 22.30
CA SER A 541 36.04 -7.76 22.71
C SER A 541 36.98 -7.58 21.50
N GLY A 542 38.20 -7.10 21.72
CA GLY A 542 39.19 -6.95 20.64
C GLY A 542 38.98 -5.66 19.83
N GLN A 543 39.63 -5.57 18.67
CA GLN A 543 39.64 -4.33 17.87
C GLN A 543 38.50 -4.28 16.87
N ILE A 544 38.05 -3.06 16.54
CA ILE A 544 37.15 -2.83 15.41
C ILE A 544 37.95 -3.03 14.11
N PRO A 545 37.57 -3.96 13.22
CA PRO A 545 38.35 -4.24 12.00
C PRO A 545 38.38 -3.05 11.04
N HIS A 546 39.54 -2.74 10.46
CA HIS A 546 39.68 -1.66 9.48
C HIS A 546 38.75 -1.82 8.26
N ALA A 547 38.48 -3.06 7.88
CA ALA A 547 37.58 -3.42 6.79
C ALA A 547 36.14 -2.87 6.96
N ILE A 548 35.69 -2.52 8.18
CA ILE A 548 34.38 -1.89 8.40
C ILE A 548 34.27 -0.53 7.70
N GLY A 549 35.39 0.19 7.59
CA GLY A 549 35.56 1.46 6.87
C GLY A 549 35.31 1.37 5.37
N GLN A 550 35.44 0.17 4.83
CA GLN A 550 35.41 -0.11 3.39
C GLN A 550 34.05 -0.68 2.94
N LEU A 551 33.09 -0.80 3.86
CA LEU A 551 31.74 -1.26 3.53
C LEU A 551 31.01 -0.22 2.68
N PRO A 552 30.54 -0.59 1.46
CA PRO A 552 30.12 0.39 0.47
C PRO A 552 28.75 1.03 0.77
N VAL A 553 27.98 0.49 1.72
CA VAL A 553 26.62 0.95 2.09
C VAL A 553 26.35 1.10 3.57
N LEU A 554 27.35 0.97 4.41
CA LEU A 554 27.08 1.05 5.84
C LEU A 554 26.74 2.50 6.20
N SER A 555 25.60 2.74 6.84
CA SER A 555 25.30 4.04 7.48
C SER A 555 24.90 3.94 8.93
N GLN A 556 24.40 2.79 9.37
CA GLN A 556 24.00 2.61 10.75
C GLN A 556 24.93 1.60 11.38
N LEU A 557 25.75 2.10 12.30
CA LEU A 557 26.70 1.30 13.05
C LEU A 557 26.50 1.58 14.53
N ASP A 558 26.01 0.58 15.25
CA ASP A 558 25.95 0.61 16.71
C ASP A 558 26.72 -0.58 17.28
N LEU A 559 27.83 -0.28 17.94
CA LEU A 559 28.70 -1.22 18.66
C LEU A 559 28.79 -0.83 20.15
N SER A 560 27.88 0.01 20.64
CA SER A 560 27.94 0.53 22.00
C SER A 560 27.72 -0.54 23.07
N GLU A 561 28.15 -0.26 24.30
CA GLU A 561 27.99 -1.15 25.46
C GLU A 561 28.58 -2.55 25.18
N ASN A 562 29.89 -2.58 24.92
CA ASN A 562 30.69 -3.77 24.66
C ASN A 562 32.08 -3.62 25.33
N GLU A 563 32.99 -4.57 25.09
CA GLU A 563 34.37 -4.59 25.60
C GLU A 563 35.41 -4.32 24.49
N LEU A 564 35.03 -3.59 23.43
CA LEU A 564 35.91 -3.31 22.29
C LEU A 564 37.07 -2.40 22.71
N SER A 565 38.25 -2.62 22.13
CA SER A 565 39.48 -1.95 22.52
C SER A 565 40.35 -1.57 21.32
N GLY A 566 41.41 -0.81 21.56
CA GLY A 566 42.29 -0.31 20.50
C GLY A 566 41.74 0.94 19.83
N GLN A 567 42.35 1.33 18.71
CA GLN A 567 42.02 2.56 18.01
C GLN A 567 40.77 2.40 17.13
N VAL A 568 40.00 3.48 16.99
CA VAL A 568 38.88 3.53 16.04
C VAL A 568 39.44 3.58 14.61
N PRO A 569 39.22 2.55 13.77
CA PRO A 569 39.72 2.54 12.40
C PRO A 569 39.01 3.59 11.54
N SER A 570 39.55 3.93 10.36
CA SER A 570 38.85 4.80 9.40
C SER A 570 37.44 4.28 9.14
N LEU A 571 36.42 5.03 9.55
CA LEU A 571 35.01 4.65 9.40
C LEU A 571 34.42 5.31 8.14
N PRO A 572 33.40 4.73 7.48
CA PRO A 572 32.85 5.27 6.26
C PRO A 572 32.23 6.65 6.50
N SER A 573 32.70 7.71 5.82
CA SER A 573 32.23 9.09 6.01
C SER A 573 30.73 9.32 5.78
N ARG A 574 30.03 8.33 5.22
CA ARG A 574 28.57 8.27 5.02
C ARG A 574 27.78 7.73 6.21
N LEU A 575 28.44 7.42 7.34
CA LEU A 575 27.75 6.96 8.54
C LEU A 575 26.78 8.02 9.02
N THR A 576 25.53 7.61 9.11
CA THR A 576 24.44 8.46 9.54
C THR A 576 24.21 8.25 11.04
N ASN A 577 24.17 6.98 11.48
CA ASN A 577 24.14 6.60 12.89
C ASN A 577 25.48 5.96 13.24
N LEU A 578 26.19 6.55 14.19
CA LEU A 578 27.36 5.92 14.79
C LEU A 578 27.14 5.92 16.29
N ASN A 579 27.37 4.77 16.93
CA ASN A 579 27.41 4.69 18.37
C ASN A 579 28.44 3.64 18.79
N LEU A 580 29.52 4.09 19.41
CA LEU A 580 30.63 3.30 19.95
C LEU A 580 30.78 3.52 21.47
N SER A 581 29.76 4.10 22.10
CA SER A 581 29.82 4.48 23.51
C SER A 581 29.96 3.26 24.42
N TYR A 582 30.48 3.46 25.64
CA TYR A 582 30.67 2.44 26.65
C TYR A 582 31.46 1.23 26.14
N ASN A 583 32.67 1.49 25.66
CA ASN A 583 33.69 0.52 25.27
C ASN A 583 35.05 0.90 25.91
N ASN A 584 36.13 0.21 25.55
CA ASN A 584 37.50 0.47 25.99
C ASN A 584 38.39 1.01 24.84
N LEU A 585 37.82 1.84 23.97
CA LEU A 585 38.51 2.39 22.80
C LEU A 585 39.53 3.46 23.18
N THR A 586 40.60 3.56 22.39
CA THR A 586 41.72 4.46 22.64
C THR A 586 42.11 5.27 21.41
N GLY A 587 42.91 6.32 21.62
CA GLY A 587 43.47 7.11 20.54
C GLY A 587 42.55 8.22 20.04
N ARG A 588 42.87 8.76 18.87
CA ARG A 588 42.27 9.97 18.35
C ARG A 588 41.03 9.67 17.50
N ILE A 589 39.96 10.44 17.70
CA ILE A 589 38.77 10.40 16.83
C ILE A 589 39.08 11.05 15.47
N GLN A 590 38.53 10.48 14.40
CA GLN A 590 38.60 11.06 13.05
C GLN A 590 37.86 12.39 12.98
N ARG A 591 38.45 13.36 12.29
CA ARG A 591 37.95 14.75 12.21
C ARG A 591 36.51 14.83 11.72
N GLU A 592 36.11 13.94 10.82
CA GLU A 592 34.77 13.85 10.24
C GLU A 592 33.69 13.59 11.30
N TYR A 593 34.04 12.91 12.40
CA TYR A 593 33.13 12.62 13.53
C TYR A 593 33.38 13.51 14.76
N GLU A 594 34.31 14.49 14.66
CA GLU A 594 34.58 15.47 15.72
C GLU A 594 33.51 16.60 15.76
N ASN A 595 32.23 16.23 15.81
CA ASN A 595 31.10 17.17 15.82
C ASN A 595 30.04 16.80 16.88
N SER A 596 29.20 17.76 17.27
CA SER A 596 28.24 17.58 18.37
C SER A 596 27.18 16.51 18.12
N VAL A 597 26.93 16.13 16.86
CA VAL A 597 25.96 15.08 16.47
C VAL A 597 26.44 13.71 16.96
N PHE A 598 27.75 13.46 16.90
CA PHE A 598 28.36 12.21 17.36
C PHE A 598 28.94 12.31 18.77
N ALA A 599 28.65 13.38 19.53
CA ALA A 599 29.13 13.54 20.90
C ALA A 599 28.70 12.38 21.81
N GLY A 600 27.47 11.91 21.65
CA GLY A 600 26.97 10.74 22.38
C GLY A 600 27.64 9.43 21.97
N SER A 601 28.18 9.36 20.75
CA SER A 601 28.68 8.14 20.13
C SER A 601 29.98 7.63 20.73
N PHE A 602 30.71 8.43 21.50
CA PHE A 602 32.02 8.07 22.05
C PHE A 602 32.07 8.08 23.58
N LEU A 603 30.94 8.34 24.25
CA LEU A 603 30.84 8.41 25.71
C LEU A 603 31.35 7.12 26.36
N GLY A 604 31.88 7.19 27.59
CA GLY A 604 32.31 6.00 28.33
C GLY A 604 33.62 5.35 27.86
N ASN A 605 34.31 5.91 26.86
CA ASN A 605 35.64 5.46 26.42
C ASN A 605 36.73 6.40 26.95
N SER A 606 37.35 6.08 28.09
CA SER A 606 38.33 6.97 28.74
C SER A 606 39.65 7.14 27.96
N GLY A 607 39.94 6.25 27.02
CA GLY A 607 41.16 6.31 26.20
C GLY A 607 41.04 7.16 24.93
N LEU A 608 39.84 7.65 24.59
CA LEU A 608 39.61 8.48 23.41
C LEU A 608 39.93 9.95 23.66
N CYS A 609 40.47 10.61 22.64
CA CYS A 609 40.75 12.05 22.66
C CYS A 609 40.18 12.74 21.40
N SER A 610 39.90 14.03 21.53
CA SER A 610 39.35 14.91 20.47
C SER A 610 40.04 16.27 20.49
N ASP A 611 40.22 16.91 19.34
CA ASP A 611 40.69 18.30 19.28
C ASP A 611 39.53 19.29 19.45
N ASN A 612 38.29 18.84 19.22
CA ASN A 612 37.09 19.61 19.48
C ASN A 612 36.64 19.49 20.96
N PRO A 613 36.68 20.58 21.75
CA PRO A 613 36.27 20.57 23.16
C PRO A 613 34.78 20.32 23.36
N ALA A 614 33.95 20.45 22.31
CA ALA A 614 32.50 20.18 22.38
C ALA A 614 32.13 18.70 22.59
N LEU A 615 33.09 17.77 22.44
CA LEU A 615 32.88 16.33 22.61
C LEU A 615 33.05 15.83 24.06
N ASN A 616 33.42 16.71 25.01
CA ASN A 616 33.70 16.35 26.42
C ASN A 616 34.69 15.16 26.57
N LEU A 617 35.64 15.05 25.65
CA LEU A 617 36.75 14.08 25.68
C LEU A 617 38.07 14.78 26.02
N ALA A 618 39.10 14.01 26.38
CA ALA A 618 40.43 14.57 26.62
C ALA A 618 40.99 15.24 25.35
N LEU A 619 41.68 16.37 25.49
CA LEU A 619 42.34 17.05 24.38
C LEU A 619 43.60 16.28 23.97
N CYS A 620 43.70 15.89 22.70
CA CYS A 620 44.82 15.07 22.19
C CYS A 620 46.20 15.75 22.33
N ASN A 621 46.24 17.09 22.48
CA ASN A 621 47.48 17.88 22.62
C ASN A 621 47.86 18.24 24.05
N SER A 622 47.29 17.59 25.07
CA SER A 622 47.83 17.68 26.44
C SER A 622 49.10 16.81 26.55
N GLY A 623 50.25 17.41 26.22
CA GLY A 623 51.56 16.79 26.43
C GLY A 623 51.72 16.32 27.88
N LEU A 624 52.41 15.19 28.06
CA LEU A 624 52.76 14.59 29.35
C LEU A 624 53.07 15.65 30.41
N GLN A 625 52.16 15.85 31.37
CA GLN A 625 52.58 16.33 32.68
C GLN A 625 53.10 15.13 33.47
N ARG A 626 54.42 14.96 33.43
CA ARG A 626 55.17 14.30 34.51
C ARG A 626 54.86 15.07 35.79
N THR A 627 54.08 14.51 36.69
CA THR A 627 54.10 14.93 38.08
C THR A 627 55.17 14.15 38.82
N SER A 628 55.93 14.91 39.60
CA SER A 628 57.21 14.59 40.23
C SER A 628 57.14 13.50 41.29
N LYS A 629 58.28 12.81 41.45
CA LYS A 629 58.62 11.98 42.61
C LYS A 629 58.24 12.66 43.93
N GLY A 630 57.42 11.98 44.73
CA GLY A 630 57.18 12.27 46.14
C GLY A 630 57.52 11.03 46.97
N SER A 631 58.35 11.23 47.97
CA SER A 631 59.08 10.26 48.78
C SER A 631 58.23 9.35 49.68
N SER A 632 58.76 8.14 49.91
CA SER A 632 58.36 7.16 50.92
C SER A 632 58.41 7.71 52.35
N TRP A 633 57.35 7.48 53.15
CA TRP A 633 57.48 7.21 54.60
C TRP A 633 56.35 6.30 55.13
N SER A 634 56.78 5.15 55.64
CA SER A 634 56.30 4.23 56.68
C SER A 634 54.81 3.88 56.85
N ILE A 635 54.52 2.61 56.54
CA ILE A 635 53.31 1.84 56.84
C ILE A 635 53.43 1.31 58.29
N GLY A 636 52.46 1.64 59.13
CA GLY A 636 52.38 1.10 60.50
C GLY A 636 51.08 1.39 61.25
N SER A 637 50.39 2.49 60.92
CA SER A 637 49.23 2.94 61.73
C SER A 637 47.90 3.07 60.97
N ILE A 638 47.86 2.72 59.68
CA ILE A 638 46.71 2.99 58.78
C ILE A 638 45.62 1.90 58.85
N ILE A 639 45.94 0.68 59.27
CA ILE A 639 45.02 -0.47 59.13
C ILE A 639 43.89 -0.46 60.19
N CYS A 640 44.14 0.01 61.42
CA CYS A 640 43.08 0.14 62.45
C CYS A 640 42.12 1.31 62.18
N LEU A 641 42.62 2.43 61.66
CA LEU A 641 41.80 3.58 61.27
C LEU A 641 40.97 3.28 60.03
N ALA A 642 41.48 2.47 59.09
CA ALA A 642 40.75 2.08 57.90
C ALA A 642 39.52 1.23 58.21
N VAL A 643 39.57 0.31 59.18
CA VAL A 643 38.42 -0.56 59.52
C VAL A 643 37.31 0.20 60.23
N VAL A 644 37.66 1.11 61.15
CA VAL A 644 36.67 1.98 61.82
C VAL A 644 36.09 3.00 60.84
N ALA A 645 36.92 3.56 59.94
CA ALA A 645 36.44 4.40 58.86
C ALA A 645 35.54 3.62 57.89
N LEU A 646 35.86 2.35 57.57
CA LEU A 646 35.03 1.52 56.68
C LEU A 646 33.66 1.23 57.31
N LEU A 647 33.62 0.94 58.61
CA LEU A 647 32.37 0.69 59.33
C LEU A 647 31.52 1.96 59.48
N LEU A 648 32.16 3.11 59.72
CA LEU A 648 31.49 4.41 59.73
C LEU A 648 31.03 4.84 58.33
N ILE A 649 31.80 4.53 57.28
CA ILE A 649 31.43 4.75 55.88
C ILE A 649 30.28 3.82 55.46
N LEU A 650 30.23 2.58 55.96
CA LEU A 650 29.13 1.65 55.69
C LEU A 650 27.86 2.03 56.46
N LEU A 651 27.97 2.52 57.69
CA LEU A 651 26.84 3.04 58.45
C LEU A 651 26.34 4.36 57.85
N ALA A 652 27.26 5.25 57.48
CA ALA A 652 26.96 6.49 56.76
C ALA A 652 26.41 6.20 55.37
N SER A 653 26.88 5.18 54.65
CA SER A 653 26.34 4.78 53.35
C SER A 653 24.97 4.13 53.50
N PHE A 654 24.71 3.35 54.55
CA PHE A 654 23.39 2.80 54.82
C PHE A 654 22.39 3.89 55.20
N LEU A 655 22.79 4.84 56.05
CA LEU A 655 21.99 6.02 56.40
C LEU A 655 21.85 6.98 55.21
N PHE A 656 22.88 7.13 54.38
CA PHE A 656 22.86 7.91 53.14
C PHE A 656 22.03 7.24 52.06
N ILE A 657 22.00 5.90 51.95
CA ILE A 657 21.11 5.15 51.06
C ILE A 657 19.66 5.24 51.56
N ARG A 658 19.44 5.26 52.87
CA ARG A 658 18.09 5.45 53.44
C ARG A 658 17.62 6.91 53.30
N PHE A 659 18.54 7.86 53.43
CA PHE A 659 18.33 9.29 53.20
C PHE A 659 18.15 9.57 51.70
N GLN A 660 18.94 8.95 50.82
CA GLN A 660 18.83 9.01 49.36
C GLN A 660 17.59 8.27 48.84
N ARG A 661 17.14 7.17 49.45
CA ARG A 661 15.84 6.56 49.10
C ARG A 661 14.66 7.47 49.49
N LYS A 662 14.82 8.32 50.51
CA LYS A 662 13.89 9.42 50.84
C LYS A 662 14.10 10.68 49.97
N ARG A 663 15.32 10.93 49.46
CA ARG A 663 15.69 12.08 48.61
C ARG A 663 15.53 11.82 47.11
N LYS A 664 15.47 10.58 46.63
CA LYS A 664 15.24 10.19 45.23
C LYS A 664 13.83 10.55 44.74
N HIS A 665 12.96 11.01 45.63
CA HIS A 665 11.70 11.66 45.28
C HIS A 665 11.78 13.19 45.15
N ARG A 666 12.94 13.83 45.40
CA ARG A 666 13.15 15.27 45.21
C ARG A 666 14.62 15.60 44.87
N LEU A 667 14.79 15.98 43.60
CA LEU A 667 15.84 16.85 43.03
C LEU A 667 17.14 16.18 42.54
N ASP A 668 17.17 15.84 41.25
CA ASP A 668 18.10 16.50 40.32
C ASP A 668 17.37 16.74 38.98
N ASN A 669 16.87 17.96 38.78
CA ASN A 669 16.06 18.36 37.63
C ASN A 669 16.84 19.33 36.73
N SER A 670 18.17 19.13 36.58
CA SER A 670 18.98 19.98 35.72
C SER A 670 18.62 19.71 34.26
N TRP A 671 17.86 20.63 33.66
CA TRP A 671 17.57 20.61 32.23
C TRP A 671 18.84 20.89 31.44
N LYS A 672 19.17 20.02 30.49
CA LYS A 672 20.29 20.19 29.57
C LYS A 672 19.81 20.83 28.27
N LEU A 673 20.24 22.05 28.01
CA LEU A 673 20.02 22.76 26.74
C LEU A 673 21.19 22.49 25.79
N THR A 674 20.88 21.99 24.59
CA THR A 674 21.84 21.80 23.50
C THR A 674 21.42 22.67 22.33
N SER A 675 22.20 23.72 22.04
CA SER A 675 21.86 24.69 20.99
C SER A 675 22.53 24.34 19.65
N PHE A 676 21.78 24.43 18.55
CA PHE A 676 22.27 24.26 17.18
C PHE A 676 22.40 25.61 16.45
N GLN A 677 21.84 26.66 17.05
CA GLN A 677 21.86 28.04 16.59
C GLN A 677 22.25 28.97 17.74
N ARG A 678 22.51 30.24 17.45
CA ARG A 678 22.68 31.23 18.53
C ARG A 678 21.29 31.54 19.11
N VAL A 679 21.09 31.21 20.38
CA VAL A 679 19.85 31.50 21.13
C VAL A 679 20.14 32.52 22.22
N ASN A 680 19.17 33.39 22.52
CA ASN A 680 19.26 34.47 23.52
C ASN A 680 18.37 34.21 24.75
N PHE A 681 17.88 32.98 24.93
CA PHE A 681 17.02 32.55 26.04
C PHE A 681 17.62 31.36 26.80
N THR A 682 17.09 31.09 27.99
CA THR A 682 17.52 29.97 28.85
C THR A 682 16.49 28.84 28.86
N GLU A 683 16.87 27.65 29.32
CA GLU A 683 15.95 26.53 29.50
C GLU A 683 14.82 26.87 30.47
N SER A 684 15.10 27.67 31.50
CA SER A 684 14.10 28.12 32.47
C SER A 684 12.99 28.95 31.81
N THR A 685 13.33 29.84 30.87
CA THR A 685 12.39 30.68 30.11
C THR A 685 11.39 29.83 29.32
N ILE A 686 11.85 28.72 28.75
CA ILE A 686 11.04 27.79 27.97
C ILE A 686 10.15 26.95 28.90
N VAL A 687 10.73 26.34 29.93
CA VAL A 687 10.02 25.43 30.84
C VAL A 687 8.95 26.15 31.67
N SER A 688 9.21 27.37 32.12
CA SER A 688 8.22 28.16 32.87
C SER A 688 7.03 28.60 32.03
N SER A 689 7.19 28.64 30.71
CA SER A 689 6.21 29.18 29.77
C SER A 689 5.37 28.10 29.06
N MET A 690 5.58 26.82 29.38
CA MET A 690 4.77 25.70 28.86
C MET A 690 3.45 25.52 29.64
N THR A 691 2.55 26.48 29.51
CA THR A 691 1.19 26.44 30.08
C THR A 691 0.16 26.00 29.04
N GLU A 692 -1.04 25.59 29.46
CA GLU A 692 -2.12 25.17 28.56
C GLU A 692 -2.53 26.28 27.57
N GLN A 693 -2.43 27.55 27.98
CA GLN A 693 -2.76 28.71 27.16
C GLN A 693 -1.82 28.89 25.95
N ASN A 694 -0.63 28.30 26.01
CA ASN A 694 0.39 28.41 24.97
C ASN A 694 0.38 27.24 23.99
N ILE A 695 -0.54 26.28 24.12
CA ILE A 695 -0.62 25.11 23.23
C ILE A 695 -1.17 25.54 21.86
N ILE A 696 -0.45 25.19 20.78
CA ILE A 696 -0.84 25.46 19.39
C ILE A 696 -1.15 24.19 18.58
N GLY A 697 -0.87 23.00 19.15
CA GLY A 697 -1.20 21.71 18.55
C GLY A 697 -0.84 20.52 19.46
N SER A 698 -1.53 19.39 19.30
CA SER A 698 -1.26 18.14 20.01
C SER A 698 -1.53 16.94 19.11
N GLY A 699 -0.66 15.93 19.12
CA GLY A 699 -0.80 14.73 18.28
C GLY A 699 -0.07 13.51 18.85
N GLY A 700 0.03 12.43 18.07
CA GLY A 700 0.54 11.12 18.53
C GLY A 700 2.02 11.08 18.98
N TYR A 701 2.79 12.14 18.71
CA TYR A 701 4.20 12.25 19.07
C TYR A 701 4.49 13.33 20.13
N GLY A 702 3.48 14.11 20.57
CA GLY A 702 3.68 15.16 21.57
C GLY A 702 2.74 16.37 21.45
N THR A 703 3.02 17.38 22.28
CA THR A 703 2.29 18.66 22.33
C THR A 703 3.21 19.81 21.91
N VAL A 704 2.74 20.73 21.08
CA VAL A 704 3.49 21.89 20.58
C VAL A 704 2.99 23.18 21.24
N TYR A 705 3.92 23.98 21.75
CA TYR A 705 3.69 25.24 22.44
C TYR A 705 4.27 26.41 21.65
N ARG A 706 3.59 27.56 21.64
CA ARG A 706 4.14 28.85 21.19
C ARG A 706 4.66 29.60 22.40
N ILE A 707 5.95 29.92 22.42
CA ILE A 707 6.60 30.56 23.57
C ILE A 707 7.23 31.87 23.13
N ASP A 708 6.93 32.94 23.87
CA ASP A 708 7.61 34.22 23.74
C ASP A 708 8.95 34.17 24.46
N VAL A 709 10.05 34.43 23.74
CA VAL A 709 11.41 34.49 24.28
C VAL A 709 11.96 35.92 24.35
N GLY A 710 11.08 36.91 24.24
CA GLY A 710 11.36 38.34 24.42
C GLY A 710 11.49 39.11 23.11
N SER A 711 12.28 38.61 22.15
CA SER A 711 12.46 39.25 20.84
C SER A 711 11.67 38.59 19.70
N GLU A 712 11.28 37.33 19.87
CA GLU A 712 10.60 36.51 18.87
C GLU A 712 9.81 35.39 19.56
N TYR A 713 9.00 34.67 18.78
CA TYR A 713 8.32 33.47 19.24
C TYR A 713 9.06 32.21 18.78
N VAL A 714 9.03 31.16 19.60
CA VAL A 714 9.54 29.83 19.25
C VAL A 714 8.45 28.78 19.37
N ALA A 715 8.53 27.75 18.54
CA ALA A 715 7.66 26.58 18.64
C ALA A 715 8.38 25.48 19.43
N VAL A 716 7.78 25.01 20.52
CA VAL A 716 8.37 23.98 21.39
C VAL A 716 7.54 22.71 21.35
N LYS A 717 8.08 21.63 20.82
CA LYS A 717 7.45 20.30 20.77
C LYS A 717 7.92 19.48 21.97
N LYS A 718 7.01 19.15 22.88
CA LYS A 718 7.22 18.27 24.03
C LYS A 718 6.83 16.84 23.69
N ILE A 719 7.79 15.92 23.76
CA ILE A 719 7.57 14.49 23.51
C ILE A 719 6.94 13.83 24.75
N TRP A 720 5.96 12.94 24.57
CA TRP A 720 5.31 12.23 25.68
C TRP A 720 6.27 11.27 26.39
N ASN A 721 6.15 11.17 27.71
CA ASN A 721 6.87 10.18 28.53
C ASN A 721 5.89 9.10 29.02
N ASN A 722 5.80 8.00 28.28
CA ASN A 722 5.07 6.79 28.69
C ASN A 722 6.03 5.60 28.70
N ARG A 723 6.16 4.92 29.86
CA ARG A 723 7.19 3.89 30.14
C ARG A 723 7.22 2.72 29.14
N LYS A 724 6.14 2.45 28.39
CA LYS A 724 6.10 1.46 27.29
C LYS A 724 6.42 2.01 25.89
N LEU A 725 6.18 3.31 25.61
CA LEU A 725 6.40 3.96 24.30
C LEU A 725 7.82 4.53 24.12
N ASN A 726 8.67 4.41 25.14
CA ASN A 726 9.88 5.20 25.28
C ASN A 726 10.86 5.01 24.11
N LYS A 727 11.09 3.78 23.63
CA LYS A 727 12.05 3.53 22.53
C LYS A 727 11.65 4.15 21.18
N LYS A 728 10.36 4.13 20.82
CA LYS A 728 9.88 4.68 19.53
C LYS A 728 9.90 6.21 19.53
N LEU A 729 9.46 6.83 20.62
CA LEU A 729 9.47 8.28 20.80
C LEU A 729 10.89 8.84 20.92
N GLU A 730 11.78 8.13 21.63
CA GLU A 730 13.19 8.47 21.70
C GLU A 730 13.88 8.35 20.34
N SER A 731 13.59 7.30 19.56
CA SER A 731 14.10 7.17 18.19
C SER A 731 13.62 8.30 17.28
N SER A 732 12.36 8.72 17.41
CA SER A 732 11.78 9.84 16.65
C SER A 732 12.47 11.16 17.02
N PHE A 733 12.67 11.42 18.32
CA PHE A 733 13.38 12.60 18.80
C PHE A 733 14.83 12.63 18.29
N ARG A 734 15.55 11.50 18.38
CA ARG A 734 16.94 11.39 17.92
C ARG A 734 17.06 11.59 16.41
N ALA A 735 16.13 11.05 15.60
CA ALA A 735 16.12 11.24 14.15
C ALA A 735 15.95 12.72 13.78
N GLU A 736 14.98 13.39 14.42
CA GLU A 736 14.66 14.79 14.16
C GLU A 736 15.80 15.73 14.55
N VAL A 737 16.40 15.54 15.73
CA VAL A 737 17.60 16.28 16.14
C VAL A 737 18.72 16.07 15.14
N ARG A 738 19.01 14.82 14.78
CA ARG A 738 20.15 14.47 13.93
C ARG A 738 20.03 15.02 12.51
N ILE A 739 18.84 15.04 11.94
CA ILE A 739 18.63 15.51 10.58
C ILE A 739 18.62 17.04 10.56
N LEU A 740 17.81 17.68 11.40
CA LEU A 740 17.67 19.14 11.40
C LEU A 740 18.87 19.90 11.99
N SER A 741 19.73 19.25 12.77
CA SER A 741 21.00 19.86 13.19
C SER A 741 22.00 20.01 12.04
N ASN A 742 21.86 19.21 10.97
CA ASN A 742 22.84 19.09 9.89
C ASN A 742 22.35 19.63 8.53
N ILE A 743 21.07 20.01 8.43
CA ILE A 743 20.46 20.48 7.19
C ILE A 743 20.12 21.95 7.34
N ARG A 744 20.48 22.76 6.34
CA ARG A 744 20.14 24.19 6.28
C ARG A 744 19.63 24.52 4.90
N HIS A 745 18.33 24.76 4.79
CA HIS A 745 17.68 25.14 3.56
C HIS A 745 16.55 26.11 3.85
N THR A 746 16.28 27.05 2.94
CA THR A 746 15.23 28.06 3.10
C THR A 746 13.84 27.44 3.28
N ASN A 747 13.60 26.30 2.62
CA ASN A 747 12.33 25.56 2.61
C ASN A 747 12.29 24.35 3.57
N ILE A 748 13.16 24.30 4.58
CA ILE A 748 13.14 23.29 5.64
C ILE A 748 13.09 24.01 6.98
N VAL A 749 12.27 23.52 7.92
CA VAL A 749 12.13 24.14 9.25
C VAL A 749 13.45 24.11 10.01
N LYS A 750 13.77 25.21 10.68
CA LYS A 750 15.01 25.35 11.44
C LYS A 750 14.83 24.91 12.90
N LEU A 751 15.59 23.90 13.31
CA LEU A 751 15.74 23.52 14.72
C LEU A 751 16.75 24.47 15.40
N MET A 752 16.31 25.18 16.44
CA MET A 752 17.13 26.14 17.19
C MET A 752 17.95 25.44 18.27
N CYS A 753 17.29 24.66 19.13
CA CYS A 753 17.90 23.90 20.22
C CYS A 753 17.03 22.71 20.63
N CYS A 754 17.59 21.80 21.43
CA CYS A 754 16.81 20.83 22.18
C CYS A 754 17.08 20.96 23.69
N ILE A 755 16.06 20.69 24.50
CA ILE A 755 16.13 20.79 25.96
C ILE A 755 15.66 19.45 26.52
N SER A 756 16.44 18.82 27.37
CA SER A 756 16.15 17.47 27.87
C SER A 756 16.53 17.29 29.34
N ASN A 757 15.81 16.40 30.03
CA ASN A 757 16.17 15.86 31.34
C ASN A 757 15.82 14.35 31.37
N GLU A 758 15.93 13.69 32.52
CA GLU A 758 15.65 12.24 32.64
C GLU A 758 14.21 11.85 32.25
N ASP A 759 13.25 12.79 32.35
CA ASP A 759 11.82 12.51 32.21
C ASP A 759 11.14 13.25 31.04
N SER A 760 11.86 14.06 30.27
CA SER A 760 11.28 14.91 29.23
C SER A 760 12.28 15.31 28.15
N MET A 761 11.81 15.33 26.90
CA MET A 761 12.54 15.75 25.71
C MET A 761 11.76 16.84 24.97
N LEU A 762 12.42 17.96 24.68
CA LEU A 762 11.85 19.14 24.05
C LEU A 762 12.64 19.52 22.81
N LEU A 763 11.95 19.80 21.71
CA LEU A 763 12.52 20.34 20.47
C LEU A 763 12.04 21.78 20.29
N VAL A 764 12.97 22.71 20.08
CA VAL A 764 12.67 24.14 19.93
C VAL A 764 13.00 24.57 18.50
N TYR A 765 11.98 25.01 17.76
CA TYR A 765 12.06 25.45 16.36
C TYR A 765 11.78 26.94 16.23
N GLU A 766 12.15 27.49 15.07
CA GLU A 766 11.59 28.77 14.63
C GLU A 766 10.05 28.69 14.56
N TYR A 767 9.37 29.77 14.97
CA TYR A 767 7.91 29.87 14.89
C TYR A 767 7.48 30.47 13.55
N HIS A 768 6.38 29.98 12.99
CA HIS A 768 5.80 30.47 11.75
C HIS A 768 4.35 30.93 11.94
N GLU A 769 4.08 32.17 11.54
CA GLU A 769 2.83 32.89 11.82
C GLU A 769 1.63 32.33 11.07
N ASN A 770 1.82 31.87 9.83
CA ASN A 770 0.74 31.34 8.99
C ASN A 770 0.47 29.84 9.24
N LEU A 771 1.08 29.23 10.26
CA LEU A 771 0.82 27.85 10.67
C LEU A 771 1.05 26.84 9.52
N SER A 772 0.27 25.75 9.48
CA SER A 772 0.40 24.66 8.51
C SER A 772 -0.54 24.82 7.31
N LEU A 773 -0.12 24.30 6.15
CA LEU A 773 -0.83 24.44 4.87
C LEU A 773 -2.24 23.84 4.88
N ASP A 774 -2.45 22.73 5.59
CA ASP A 774 -3.77 22.09 5.75
C ASP A 774 -4.82 23.05 6.35
N LYS A 775 -4.41 23.99 7.21
CA LYS A 775 -5.32 24.98 7.81
C LYS A 775 -5.84 26.00 6.80
N TRP A 776 -5.11 26.21 5.71
CA TRP A 776 -5.50 27.10 4.61
C TRP A 776 -6.29 26.38 3.53
N LEU A 777 -6.06 25.08 3.33
CA LEU A 777 -6.76 24.28 2.33
C LEU A 777 -8.10 23.68 2.83
N HIS A 778 -8.16 23.19 4.09
CA HIS A 778 -9.20 22.22 4.49
C HIS A 778 -10.11 22.62 5.65
N LYS A 779 -9.93 23.80 6.26
CA LYS A 779 -10.81 24.29 7.35
C LYS A 779 -11.62 25.52 6.95
N ASN A 780 -12.93 25.42 7.22
CA ASN A 780 -13.88 26.53 7.36
C ASN A 780 -13.37 27.58 8.34
N VAL A 781 -12.65 28.60 7.87
CA VAL A 781 -12.59 29.89 8.56
C VAL A 781 -14.04 30.33 8.74
N LYS A 782 -14.51 30.43 9.99
CA LYS A 782 -15.87 30.90 10.28
C LYS A 782 -16.14 32.17 9.47
N PRO A 783 -17.27 32.26 8.73
CA PRO A 783 -17.64 33.49 8.06
C PRO A 783 -17.88 34.57 9.13
N GLY A 784 -16.89 35.41 9.39
CA GLY A 784 -16.95 36.43 10.43
C GLY A 784 -15.63 36.91 11.03
N SER A 785 -14.48 36.26 10.83
CA SER A 785 -13.19 36.83 11.28
C SER A 785 -12.52 37.61 10.17
N VAL A 786 -12.39 38.92 10.40
CA VAL A 786 -11.76 39.92 9.53
C VAL A 786 -10.27 39.60 9.34
N ASN A 787 -9.94 38.90 8.25
CA ASN A 787 -8.84 39.19 7.32
C ASN A 787 -8.85 38.16 6.17
N LYS A 788 -9.39 38.58 5.02
CA LYS A 788 -9.48 37.84 3.76
C LYS A 788 -8.11 37.75 3.08
N VAL A 789 -7.26 36.81 3.49
CA VAL A 789 -6.16 36.38 2.62
C VAL A 789 -6.59 35.05 2.01
N VAL A 790 -6.90 35.06 0.71
CA VAL A 790 -7.15 33.82 -0.04
C VAL A 790 -5.81 33.27 -0.49
N LEU A 791 -5.64 31.95 -0.36
CA LEU A 791 -4.48 31.24 -0.91
C LEU A 791 -4.67 31.08 -2.42
N ASP A 792 -4.45 32.19 -3.15
CA ASP A 792 -4.55 32.30 -4.60
C ASP A 792 -3.54 31.39 -5.33
N TRP A 793 -3.76 31.18 -6.63
CA TRP A 793 -2.92 30.27 -7.42
C TRP A 793 -1.43 30.63 -7.40
N PRO A 794 -1.00 31.90 -7.56
CA PRO A 794 0.41 32.25 -7.49
C PRO A 794 1.06 31.86 -6.15
N LYS A 795 0.35 32.00 -5.02
CA LYS A 795 0.84 31.51 -3.73
C LYS A 795 0.89 29.99 -3.68
N ARG A 796 -0.11 29.28 -4.21
CA ARG A 796 -0.11 27.79 -4.26
C ARG A 796 1.04 27.24 -5.11
N LEU A 797 1.30 27.83 -6.27
CA LEU A 797 2.42 27.46 -7.13
C LEU A 797 3.77 27.75 -6.45
N LYS A 798 3.90 28.93 -5.81
CA LYS A 798 5.09 29.27 -5.01
C LYS A 798 5.33 28.28 -3.87
N ILE A 799 4.28 27.82 -3.20
CA ILE A 799 4.34 26.79 -2.16
C ILE A 799 4.79 25.46 -2.75
N ALA A 800 4.21 25.01 -3.88
CA ALA A 800 4.60 23.79 -4.57
C ALA A 800 6.10 23.80 -4.94
N ILE A 801 6.59 24.92 -5.50
CA ILE A 801 8.01 25.12 -5.82
C ILE A 801 8.85 25.06 -4.55
N GLY A 802 8.46 25.72 -3.47
CA GLY A 802 9.20 25.70 -2.21
C GLY A 802 9.31 24.31 -1.58
N ILE A 803 8.22 23.53 -1.60
CA ILE A 803 8.22 22.13 -1.13
C ILE A 803 9.15 21.29 -2.03
N ALA A 804 9.05 21.44 -3.35
CA ALA A 804 9.90 20.73 -4.30
C ALA A 804 11.38 21.07 -4.14
N GLN A 805 11.72 22.33 -3.86
CA GLN A 805 13.10 22.75 -3.55
C GLN A 805 13.62 22.09 -2.28
N GLY A 806 12.82 22.06 -1.21
CA GLY A 806 13.19 21.39 0.04
C GLY A 806 13.39 19.87 -0.13
N LEU A 807 12.47 19.20 -0.82
CA LEU A 807 12.57 17.76 -1.09
C LEU A 807 13.71 17.42 -2.07
N SER A 808 13.90 18.21 -3.12
CA SER A 808 15.02 18.04 -4.07
C SER A 808 16.36 18.18 -3.37
N TYR A 809 16.52 19.19 -2.51
CA TYR A 809 17.72 19.37 -1.70
C TYR A 809 17.97 18.15 -0.80
N MET A 810 16.93 17.62 -0.16
CA MET A 810 17.03 16.41 0.66
C MET A 810 17.40 15.16 -0.14
N HIS A 811 16.83 14.95 -1.33
CA HIS A 811 17.04 13.73 -2.11
C HIS A 811 18.32 13.74 -2.94
N HIS A 812 18.78 14.90 -3.37
CA HIS A 812 19.84 15.01 -4.37
C HIS A 812 21.09 15.76 -3.89
N ASP A 813 20.93 16.73 -2.99
CA ASP A 813 22.03 17.60 -2.56
C ASP A 813 22.55 17.25 -1.16
N CYS A 814 21.72 16.61 -0.33
CA CYS A 814 22.16 16.02 0.93
C CYS A 814 22.93 14.73 0.68
N LEU A 815 24.09 14.60 1.34
CA LEU A 815 24.93 13.41 1.28
C LEU A 815 25.13 12.85 2.69
N PRO A 816 24.51 11.71 3.04
CA PRO A 816 23.59 10.90 2.22
C PRO A 816 22.20 11.52 2.02
N PRO A 817 21.45 11.12 0.97
CA PRO A 817 20.09 11.59 0.75
C PRO A 817 19.17 11.36 1.96
N VAL A 818 18.26 12.29 2.20
CA VAL A 818 17.32 12.28 3.32
C VAL A 818 15.93 12.00 2.76
N VAL A 819 15.28 10.92 3.19
CA VAL A 819 13.88 10.64 2.86
C VAL A 819 13.02 10.93 4.08
N HIS A 820 12.04 11.80 3.90
CA HIS A 820 11.20 12.35 4.96
C HIS A 820 10.18 11.33 5.49
N ARG A 821 9.55 10.54 4.61
CA ARG A 821 8.57 9.46 4.88
C ARG A 821 7.23 9.87 5.52
N ASP A 822 7.06 11.12 5.93
CA ASP A 822 5.77 11.67 6.39
C ASP A 822 5.51 13.07 5.80
N VAL A 823 5.68 13.21 4.48
CA VAL A 823 5.35 14.46 3.76
C VAL A 823 3.84 14.56 3.61
N LYS A 824 3.23 15.65 4.12
CA LYS A 824 1.78 15.93 4.06
C LYS A 824 1.53 17.40 4.32
N THR A 825 0.35 17.92 3.96
CA THR A 825 0.00 19.34 4.12
C THR A 825 0.07 19.84 5.57
N SER A 826 -0.22 19.01 6.57
CA SER A 826 -0.08 19.37 8.00
C SER A 826 1.37 19.46 8.49
N ASN A 827 2.32 18.94 7.73
CA ASN A 827 3.76 19.03 7.98
C ASN A 827 4.45 20.10 7.10
N ILE A 828 3.69 20.89 6.34
CA ILE A 828 4.21 22.04 5.60
C ILE A 828 3.82 23.33 6.34
N LEU A 829 4.81 24.02 6.91
CA LEU A 829 4.62 25.29 7.60
C LEU A 829 4.79 26.47 6.64
N LEU A 830 4.09 27.57 6.90
CA LEU A 830 4.08 28.78 6.07
C LEU A 830 4.59 29.98 6.87
N ASP A 831 5.62 30.64 6.37
CA ASP A 831 6.06 31.92 6.93
C ASP A 831 5.13 33.08 6.55
N SER A 832 5.42 34.30 7.02
CA SER A 832 4.59 35.48 6.79
C SER A 832 4.48 35.89 5.32
N GLN A 833 5.37 35.42 4.45
CA GLN A 833 5.34 35.61 2.99
C GLN A 833 4.86 34.37 2.22
N PHE A 834 4.22 33.41 2.91
CA PHE A 834 3.73 32.14 2.35
C PHE A 834 4.82 31.30 1.69
N ASN A 835 6.08 31.41 2.13
CA ASN A 835 7.09 30.44 1.72
C ASN A 835 6.89 29.14 2.50
N ALA A 836 6.94 28.01 1.78
CA ALA A 836 6.77 26.69 2.35
C ALA A 836 8.03 26.20 3.05
N LYS A 837 7.87 25.61 4.23
CA LYS A 837 8.91 24.94 5.01
C LYS A 837 8.46 23.53 5.40
N VAL A 838 9.20 22.53 4.94
CA VAL A 838 8.98 21.13 5.32
C VAL A 838 9.36 20.93 6.79
N ALA A 839 8.49 20.29 7.58
CA ALA A 839 8.64 20.08 9.02
C ALA A 839 8.29 18.64 9.44
N ASP A 840 8.52 18.33 10.72
CA ASP A 840 8.30 17.03 11.38
C ASP A 840 9.17 15.88 10.86
N PHE A 841 10.45 15.95 11.19
CA PHE A 841 11.47 14.99 10.75
C PHE A 841 11.57 13.76 11.67
N GLY A 842 10.60 13.56 12.57
CA GLY A 842 10.59 12.44 13.52
C GLY A 842 10.60 11.07 12.84
N LEU A 843 10.14 11.01 11.59
CA LEU A 843 10.11 9.80 10.78
C LEU A 843 11.13 9.83 9.64
N ALA A 844 11.91 10.90 9.47
CA ALA A 844 12.87 11.00 8.38
C ALA A 844 14.05 10.03 8.57
N LYS A 845 14.65 9.59 7.45
CA LYS A 845 15.74 8.61 7.43
C LYS A 845 16.72 8.91 6.32
N LEU A 846 17.99 8.63 6.58
CA LEU A 846 19.06 8.83 5.61
C LEU A 846 19.24 7.56 4.75
N LEU A 847 19.23 7.70 3.42
CA LEU A 847 19.43 6.64 2.43
C LEU A 847 20.90 6.45 2.11
N ILE A 848 21.38 5.22 2.22
CA ILE A 848 22.83 4.96 2.25
C ILE A 848 23.41 4.64 0.87
N LYS A 849 22.55 4.28 -0.09
CA LYS A 849 22.86 4.11 -1.50
C LYS A 849 21.68 4.65 -2.34
N PRO A 850 21.91 5.50 -3.36
CA PRO A 850 20.85 6.07 -4.20
C PRO A 850 20.10 5.04 -5.07
N GLU A 851 20.67 3.86 -5.32
CA GLU A 851 20.16 2.88 -6.29
C GLU A 851 19.69 1.52 -5.69
N GLU A 852 19.80 1.32 -4.37
CA GLU A 852 19.33 0.09 -3.69
C GLU A 852 18.17 0.40 -2.72
N LEU A 853 17.03 -0.30 -2.92
CA LEU A 853 15.84 -0.22 -2.09
C LEU A 853 16.16 -0.57 -0.62
N SER A 854 15.99 0.40 0.29
CA SER A 854 16.22 0.16 1.72
C SER A 854 14.96 -0.39 2.38
N THR A 855 15.03 -1.60 2.95
CA THR A 855 13.87 -2.26 3.56
C THR A 855 13.70 -1.81 5.01
N MET A 856 12.50 -1.39 5.41
CA MET A 856 12.20 -0.86 6.74
C MET A 856 11.63 -1.92 7.70
N SER A 857 11.77 -1.68 9.00
CA SER A 857 11.22 -2.53 10.07
C SER A 857 9.70 -2.39 10.24
N ALA A 858 9.10 -1.30 9.75
CA ALA A 858 7.65 -1.05 9.77
C ALA A 858 7.25 -0.06 8.66
N VAL A 859 6.00 -0.13 8.21
CA VAL A 859 5.37 0.90 7.36
C VAL A 859 4.96 2.06 8.26
N ILE A 860 5.47 3.25 7.98
CA ILE A 860 5.25 4.44 8.82
C ILE A 860 4.96 5.63 7.90
N GLY A 861 3.81 6.29 8.06
CA GLY A 861 3.37 7.45 7.27
C GLY A 861 1.88 7.74 7.53
N SER A 862 1.36 8.80 6.92
CA SER A 862 -0.03 9.23 7.10
C SER A 862 -0.94 8.72 5.98
N PHE A 863 -2.08 8.14 6.35
CA PHE A 863 -3.08 7.61 5.40
C PHE A 863 -3.44 8.64 4.31
N GLY A 864 -3.54 8.19 3.05
CA GLY A 864 -3.70 9.06 1.87
C GLY A 864 -2.39 9.54 1.22
N TYR A 865 -1.28 9.59 1.97
CA TYR A 865 0.05 9.98 1.46
C TYR A 865 1.03 8.81 1.32
N ILE A 866 0.67 7.61 1.83
CA ILE A 866 1.56 6.45 1.82
C ILE A 866 1.60 5.82 0.42
N ALA A 867 2.80 5.73 -0.14
CA ALA A 867 3.02 5.07 -1.42
C ALA A 867 2.66 3.56 -1.38
N PRO A 868 1.96 3.00 -2.38
CA PRO A 868 1.46 1.63 -2.37
C PRO A 868 2.53 0.55 -2.15
N GLU A 869 3.70 0.71 -2.77
CA GLU A 869 4.82 -0.24 -2.69
C GLU A 869 5.43 -0.31 -1.27
N TYR A 870 5.33 0.78 -0.51
CA TYR A 870 5.84 0.85 0.85
C TYR A 870 4.97 0.02 1.79
N VAL A 871 3.64 0.00 1.55
CA VAL A 871 2.68 -0.85 2.28
C VAL A 871 2.91 -2.33 1.98
N GLN A 872 3.18 -2.68 0.71
CA GLN A 872 3.26 -4.07 0.26
C GLN A 872 4.62 -4.74 0.56
N SER A 873 5.72 -3.99 0.48
CA SER A 873 7.07 -4.56 0.52
C SER A 873 7.96 -4.00 1.63
N THR A 874 7.52 -2.97 2.36
CA THR A 874 8.33 -2.19 3.33
C THR A 874 9.60 -1.55 2.75
N ARG A 875 9.77 -1.56 1.43
CA ARG A 875 10.91 -0.95 0.74
C ARG A 875 10.73 0.57 0.64
N VAL A 876 11.78 1.31 0.93
CA VAL A 876 11.83 2.78 0.89
C VAL A 876 12.94 3.23 -0.05
N SER A 877 12.56 4.12 -0.95
CA SER A 877 13.42 5.01 -1.73
C SER A 877 12.88 6.43 -1.62
N GLU A 878 13.57 7.41 -2.21
CA GLU A 878 13.10 8.79 -2.35
C GLU A 878 11.74 8.89 -3.05
N LYS A 879 11.35 7.87 -3.83
CA LYS A 879 10.07 7.81 -4.54
C LYS A 879 8.84 7.77 -3.62
N VAL A 880 8.98 7.42 -2.35
CA VAL A 880 7.85 7.48 -1.38
C VAL A 880 7.50 8.93 -1.02
N ASP A 881 8.51 9.80 -0.96
CA ASP A 881 8.32 11.24 -0.77
C ASP A 881 7.80 11.88 -2.06
N VAL A 882 8.24 11.41 -3.24
CA VAL A 882 7.70 11.86 -4.54
C VAL A 882 6.20 11.56 -4.64
N PHE A 883 5.76 10.37 -4.20
CA PHE A 883 4.33 10.04 -4.14
C PHE A 883 3.58 11.00 -3.22
N SER A 884 4.08 11.18 -2.00
CA SER A 884 3.49 12.08 -1.00
C SER A 884 3.41 13.53 -1.52
N PHE A 885 4.45 13.99 -2.23
CA PHE A 885 4.49 15.28 -2.89
C PHE A 885 3.45 15.40 -4.01
N GLY A 886 3.29 14.34 -4.82
CA GLY A 886 2.26 14.28 -5.84
C GLY A 886 0.85 14.44 -5.26
N VAL A 887 0.57 13.85 -4.10
CA VAL A 887 -0.69 14.06 -3.37
C VAL A 887 -0.86 15.53 -2.98
N ILE A 888 0.18 16.20 -2.46
CA ILE A 888 0.12 17.63 -2.14
C ILE A 888 -0.17 18.49 -3.38
N LEU A 889 0.43 18.17 -4.54
CA LEU A 889 0.13 18.88 -5.79
C LEU A 889 -1.35 18.75 -6.19
N LEU A 890 -1.94 17.57 -5.97
CA LEU A 890 -3.36 17.34 -6.18
C LEU A 890 -4.21 18.15 -5.19
N GLU A 891 -3.84 18.22 -3.91
CA GLU A 891 -4.55 19.04 -2.93
C GLU A 891 -4.47 20.54 -3.28
N LEU A 892 -3.32 21.02 -3.74
CA LEU A 892 -3.13 22.42 -4.16
C LEU A 892 -3.93 22.78 -5.40
N THR A 893 -4.08 21.85 -6.35
CA THR A 893 -4.81 22.09 -7.61
C THR A 893 -6.31 21.90 -7.48
N THR A 894 -6.77 21.08 -6.53
CA THR A 894 -8.20 20.70 -6.41
C THR A 894 -8.88 21.17 -5.12
N GLY A 895 -8.13 21.59 -4.11
CA GLY A 895 -8.66 21.97 -2.79
C GLY A 895 -9.22 20.80 -1.98
N LYS A 896 -9.10 19.56 -2.47
CA LYS A 896 -9.58 18.34 -1.80
C LYS A 896 -8.56 17.81 -0.79
N GLU A 897 -9.03 17.13 0.24
CA GLU A 897 -8.16 16.45 1.22
C GLU A 897 -7.56 15.16 0.64
N ALA A 898 -6.30 14.84 0.99
CA ALA A 898 -5.60 13.64 0.53
C ALA A 898 -6.33 12.31 0.77
N SER A 899 -7.09 12.19 1.87
CA SER A 899 -7.86 10.98 2.20
C SER A 899 -9.21 10.90 1.46
N TYR A 900 -9.60 11.97 0.76
CA TYR A 900 -10.94 12.16 0.18
C TYR A 900 -10.84 12.75 -1.23
N GLY A 901 -10.48 11.93 -2.23
CA GLY A 901 -10.65 12.30 -3.64
C GLY A 901 -12.13 12.29 -4.03
N ASP A 902 -12.76 11.14 -3.76
CA ASP A 902 -14.20 10.89 -3.68
C ASP A 902 -14.52 10.16 -2.36
N GLN A 903 -15.73 9.62 -2.18
CA GLN A 903 -16.11 8.93 -0.93
C GLN A 903 -15.32 7.63 -0.64
N HIS A 904 -14.64 7.05 -1.64
CA HIS A 904 -14.08 5.68 -1.56
C HIS A 904 -12.67 5.56 -2.15
N SER A 905 -11.99 6.67 -2.35
CA SER A 905 -10.63 6.66 -2.87
C SER A 905 -9.79 7.81 -2.32
N SER A 906 -8.51 7.52 -2.14
CA SER A 906 -7.53 8.56 -1.86
C SER A 906 -7.50 9.54 -3.04
N LEU A 907 -7.11 10.79 -2.78
CA LEU A 907 -7.04 11.82 -3.81
C LEU A 907 -6.17 11.40 -5.01
N SER A 908 -5.10 10.64 -4.75
CA SER A 908 -4.23 10.09 -5.80
C SER A 908 -4.94 9.09 -6.72
N GLU A 909 -5.73 8.18 -6.15
CA GLU A 909 -6.49 7.19 -6.93
C GLU A 909 -7.59 7.86 -7.74
N TRP A 910 -8.28 8.84 -7.14
CA TRP A 910 -9.28 9.65 -7.82
C TRP A 910 -8.68 10.40 -9.02
N ALA A 911 -7.56 11.10 -8.83
CA ALA A 911 -6.92 11.86 -9.90
C ALA A 911 -6.37 10.97 -11.03
N TRP A 912 -5.78 9.81 -10.68
CA TRP A 912 -5.31 8.83 -11.65
C TRP A 912 -6.43 8.26 -12.51
N ARG A 913 -7.60 7.95 -11.90
CA ARG A 913 -8.80 7.51 -12.65
C ARG A 913 -9.24 8.58 -13.65
N HIS A 914 -9.31 9.84 -13.24
CA HIS A 914 -9.73 10.92 -14.14
C HIS A 914 -8.78 11.13 -15.33
N ILE A 915 -7.47 10.91 -15.17
CA ILE A 915 -6.51 10.95 -16.28
C ILE A 915 -6.64 9.73 -17.20
N LEU A 916 -6.80 8.52 -16.66
CA LEU A 916 -6.98 7.30 -17.45
C LEU A 916 -8.24 7.34 -18.32
N ILE A 917 -9.27 8.01 -17.83
CA ILE A 917 -10.59 8.14 -18.45
C ILE A 917 -10.62 9.30 -19.48
N GLY A 918 -9.54 10.09 -19.60
CA GLY A 918 -9.46 11.22 -20.53
C GLY A 918 -10.31 12.43 -20.12
N GLY A 919 -10.65 12.56 -18.83
CA GLY A 919 -11.46 13.67 -18.32
C GLY A 919 -10.79 15.04 -18.50
N ASN A 920 -11.60 16.09 -18.69
CA ASN A 920 -11.08 17.46 -18.74
C ASN A 920 -10.55 17.87 -17.36
N VAL A 921 -9.22 18.05 -17.26
CA VAL A 921 -8.55 18.43 -16.01
C VAL A 921 -9.07 19.75 -15.46
N GLU A 922 -9.46 20.68 -16.33
CA GLU A 922 -9.97 22.01 -15.96
C GLU A 922 -11.17 21.93 -15.01
N GLU A 923 -12.03 20.93 -15.18
CA GLU A 923 -13.24 20.74 -14.39
C GLU A 923 -12.96 20.19 -12.98
N LEU A 924 -11.77 19.64 -12.78
CA LEU A 924 -11.31 19.02 -11.54
C LEU A 924 -10.59 20.01 -10.61
N LEU A 925 -10.22 21.18 -11.16
CA LEU A 925 -9.48 22.20 -10.44
C LEU A 925 -10.36 22.92 -9.41
N ASP A 926 -9.71 23.48 -8.40
CA ASP A 926 -10.34 24.26 -7.33
C ASP A 926 -10.97 25.55 -7.90
N LYS A 927 -12.31 25.56 -7.99
CA LYS A 927 -13.09 26.63 -8.60
C LYS A 927 -12.95 27.97 -7.89
N ASP A 928 -12.51 27.98 -6.63
CA ASP A 928 -12.34 29.21 -5.84
C ASP A 928 -11.04 29.95 -6.20
N VAL A 929 -10.16 29.35 -7.02
CA VAL A 929 -8.84 29.87 -7.39
C VAL A 929 -8.54 29.81 -8.88
N VAL A 930 -9.39 29.16 -9.67
CA VAL A 930 -9.26 29.11 -11.14
C VAL A 930 -9.53 30.49 -11.73
N GLU A 931 -8.48 31.10 -12.27
CA GLU A 931 -8.56 32.26 -13.16
C GLU A 931 -8.06 31.82 -14.54
N GLY A 932 -8.70 32.31 -15.62
CA GLY A 932 -8.41 31.85 -16.98
C GLY A 932 -6.95 32.02 -17.42
N SER A 933 -6.20 32.94 -16.81
CA SER A 933 -4.77 33.16 -17.07
C SER A 933 -3.84 32.06 -16.53
N TYR A 934 -4.30 31.25 -15.57
CA TYR A 934 -3.48 30.24 -14.89
C TYR A 934 -3.92 28.80 -15.15
N LEU A 935 -4.96 28.62 -15.94
CA LEU A 935 -5.63 27.33 -16.14
C LEU A 935 -4.68 26.28 -16.75
N ASP A 936 -3.85 26.65 -17.73
CA ASP A 936 -2.83 25.76 -18.30
C ASP A 936 -1.76 25.35 -17.28
N GLU A 937 -1.33 26.29 -16.43
CA GLU A 937 -0.37 26.02 -15.34
C GLU A 937 -0.99 25.05 -14.33
N MET A 938 -2.22 25.31 -13.89
CA MET A 938 -2.95 24.46 -12.94
C MET A 938 -3.13 23.04 -13.48
N CYS A 939 -3.53 22.91 -14.75
CA CYS A 939 -3.65 21.62 -15.43
C CYS A 939 -2.31 20.88 -15.50
N SER A 940 -1.22 21.60 -15.75
CA SER A 940 0.13 21.03 -15.80
C SER A 940 0.59 20.53 -14.43
N VAL A 941 0.33 21.30 -13.36
CA VAL A 941 0.62 20.89 -11.98
C VAL A 941 -0.22 19.68 -11.56
N PHE A 942 -1.50 19.62 -11.97
CA PHE A 942 -2.36 18.47 -11.69
C PHE A 942 -1.82 17.20 -12.35
N LYS A 943 -1.46 17.26 -13.64
CA LYS A 943 -0.86 16.15 -14.39
C LYS A 943 0.46 15.70 -13.75
N LEU A 944 1.29 16.63 -13.30
CA LEU A 944 2.51 16.31 -12.56
C LEU A 944 2.19 15.59 -11.24
N GLY A 945 1.16 16.02 -10.51
CA GLY A 945 0.66 15.33 -9.30
C GLY A 945 0.27 13.87 -9.57
N VAL A 946 -0.41 13.63 -10.69
CA VAL A 946 -0.78 12.27 -11.15
C VAL A 946 0.47 11.44 -11.51
N MET A 947 1.42 12.01 -12.24
CA MET A 947 2.69 11.32 -12.57
C MET A 947 3.49 10.96 -11.31
N CYS A 948 3.57 11.87 -10.35
CA CYS A 948 4.22 11.65 -9.06
C CYS A 948 3.54 10.56 -8.22
N THR A 949 2.24 10.31 -8.42
CA THR A 949 1.45 9.30 -7.70
C THR A 949 1.28 7.97 -8.44
N ALA A 950 2.04 7.74 -9.52
CA ALA A 950 2.00 6.46 -10.24
C ALA A 950 2.28 5.26 -9.31
N THR A 951 1.57 4.14 -9.50
CA THR A 951 1.67 2.96 -8.63
C THR A 951 3.06 2.33 -8.63
N LEU A 952 3.75 2.34 -9.79
CA LEU A 952 5.12 1.85 -9.91
C LEU A 952 6.12 2.99 -9.58
N PRO A 953 7.05 2.79 -8.61
CA PRO A 953 8.03 3.83 -8.23
C PRO A 953 8.92 4.30 -9.38
N THR A 954 9.26 3.38 -10.29
CA THR A 954 10.09 3.63 -11.48
C THR A 954 9.42 4.55 -12.50
N SER A 955 8.08 4.65 -12.47
CA SER A 955 7.30 5.49 -13.38
C SER A 955 7.12 6.92 -12.87
N ARG A 956 7.50 7.20 -11.61
CA ARG A 956 7.44 8.55 -11.04
C ARG A 956 8.67 9.36 -11.45
N PRO A 957 8.59 10.69 -11.64
CA PRO A 957 9.75 11.55 -11.85
C PRO A 957 10.68 11.57 -10.61
N SER A 958 11.90 12.10 -10.74
CA SER A 958 12.68 12.50 -9.55
C SER A 958 12.18 13.84 -9.00
N MET A 959 12.52 14.20 -7.77
CA MET A 959 12.17 15.53 -7.24
C MET A 959 12.86 16.66 -8.01
N LYS A 960 14.03 16.40 -8.58
CA LYS A 960 14.72 17.34 -9.47
C LYS A 960 13.95 17.59 -10.77
N ASP A 961 13.40 16.55 -11.37
CA ASP A 961 12.57 16.67 -12.60
C ASP A 961 11.25 17.39 -12.29
N ALA A 962 10.59 17.01 -11.19
CA ALA A 962 9.36 17.66 -10.75
C ALA A 962 9.58 19.16 -10.44
N LEU A 963 10.70 19.52 -9.80
CA LEU A 963 11.08 20.91 -9.55
C LEU A 963 11.30 21.68 -10.86
N GLN A 964 12.00 21.10 -11.84
CA GLN A 964 12.22 21.74 -13.14
C GLN A 964 10.91 22.03 -13.87
N ILE A 965 9.96 21.08 -13.86
CA ILE A 965 8.63 21.28 -14.45
C ILE A 965 7.92 22.44 -13.75
N LEU A 966 7.89 22.47 -12.41
CA LEU A 966 7.24 23.54 -11.66
C LEU A 966 7.88 24.91 -11.86
N GLN A 967 9.22 24.98 -11.96
CA GLN A 967 9.92 26.24 -12.24
C GLN A 967 9.65 26.76 -13.65
N SER A 968 9.50 25.87 -14.64
CA SER A 968 9.15 26.27 -16.01
C SER A 968 7.76 26.92 -16.13
N LEU A 969 6.87 26.61 -15.18
CA LEU A 969 5.53 27.20 -15.08
C LEU A 969 5.53 28.53 -14.30
N GLY A 970 6.61 28.85 -13.56
CA GLY A 970 6.71 30.04 -12.71
C GLY A 970 7.43 31.24 -13.35
N GLU A 971 7.94 31.09 -14.57
CA GLU A 971 8.62 32.16 -15.32
C GLU A 971 7.62 32.91 -16.22
N PRO A 972 7.59 34.25 -16.24
CA PRO A 972 6.71 35.00 -17.13
C PRO A 972 7.12 34.77 -18.60
N LEU A 973 6.22 34.19 -19.41
CA LEU A 973 6.42 34.02 -20.85
C LEU A 973 6.64 35.38 -21.53
N PHE A 974 7.89 35.70 -21.86
CA PHE A 974 8.20 36.67 -22.90
C PHE A 974 7.75 36.11 -24.24
N TYR A 975 6.86 36.85 -24.90
CA TYR A 975 6.38 36.60 -26.26
C TYR A 975 7.55 36.28 -27.21
N GLY A 976 7.49 35.09 -27.81
CA GLY A 976 8.40 34.68 -28.88
C GLY A 976 8.04 33.29 -29.35
N GLU A 977 7.34 33.20 -30.48
CA GLU A 977 7.03 31.95 -31.20
C GLU A 977 8.28 31.08 -31.35
N LYS A 978 8.42 30.07 -30.50
CA LYS A 978 9.22 28.87 -30.78
C LYS A 978 8.50 27.65 -30.23
N ASN A 979 8.26 26.69 -31.12
CA ASN A 979 7.61 25.41 -30.92
C ASN A 979 7.96 24.74 -29.58
N PHE A 980 7.00 24.71 -28.65
CA PHE A 980 7.06 23.92 -27.41
C PHE A 980 6.39 22.54 -27.53
N GLY A 981 6.17 22.06 -28.76
CA GLY A 981 5.42 20.82 -29.06
C GLY A 981 6.15 19.48 -28.83
N HIS A 982 7.25 19.43 -28.07
CA HIS A 982 8.05 18.19 -27.97
C HIS A 982 8.39 17.69 -26.56
N TYR A 983 7.86 18.31 -25.49
CA TYR A 983 8.07 17.79 -24.12
C TYR A 983 6.87 17.04 -23.52
N TYR A 984 5.73 16.99 -24.23
CA TYR A 984 4.50 16.33 -23.75
C TYR A 984 4.25 14.93 -24.35
N ASP A 985 5.16 14.40 -25.16
CA ASP A 985 5.11 13.01 -25.64
C ASP A 985 5.90 12.07 -24.69
N ALA A 986 5.43 11.92 -23.46
CA ALA A 986 5.82 10.84 -22.56
C ALA A 986 4.70 9.79 -22.39
N ILE A 987 3.80 9.69 -23.38
CA ILE A 987 2.78 8.65 -23.54
C ILE A 987 3.33 7.23 -23.90
N PRO A 988 4.63 6.95 -24.15
CA PRO A 988 5.05 5.55 -24.40
C PRO A 988 5.08 4.63 -23.17
N LEU A 989 5.01 5.13 -21.93
CA LEU A 989 5.19 4.29 -20.72
C LEU A 989 3.91 3.78 -20.07
N LEU A 990 2.73 4.12 -20.60
CA LEU A 990 1.44 3.57 -20.16
C LEU A 990 0.99 2.34 -20.97
N LYS A 991 1.72 1.97 -22.03
CA LYS A 991 1.43 0.83 -22.92
C LYS A 991 2.64 -0.11 -23.06
N SER A 992 3.05 -0.83 -22.02
CA SER A 992 3.66 -2.16 -22.22
C SER A 992 3.72 -2.97 -20.91
N SER A 993 2.85 -3.97 -20.79
CA SER A 993 3.19 -5.21 -20.06
C SER A 993 2.23 -6.34 -20.43
N LYS A 994 2.52 -7.02 -21.55
CA LYS A 994 2.47 -8.49 -21.74
C LYS A 994 2.49 -8.83 -23.22
N GLU A 995 3.59 -9.44 -23.67
CA GLU A 995 3.53 -10.70 -24.43
C GLU A 995 4.90 -11.40 -24.45
N THR A 996 4.90 -12.53 -23.75
CA THR A 996 5.77 -13.72 -23.76
C THR A 996 6.50 -14.07 -25.08
N ARG A 997 7.70 -14.68 -24.99
CA ARG A 997 7.90 -16.12 -25.30
C ARG A 997 9.35 -16.60 -25.14
N LEU A 998 9.47 -17.75 -24.46
CA LEU A 998 10.54 -18.73 -24.62
C LEU A 998 10.67 -19.10 -26.10
N HIS A 999 11.90 -19.14 -26.62
CA HIS A 999 12.23 -19.98 -27.77
C HIS A 999 13.40 -20.88 -27.41
N VAL A 1000 13.14 -22.17 -27.60
CA VAL A 1000 14.03 -23.31 -27.57
C VAL A 1000 14.49 -23.57 -29.02
N ASP A 1001 15.78 -23.92 -29.13
CA ASP A 1001 16.51 -24.70 -30.14
C ASP A 1001 17.07 -24.12 -31.47
N SER A 1002 18.25 -24.70 -31.76
CA SER A 1002 19.07 -24.86 -32.98
C SER A 1002 19.83 -23.67 -33.55
N GLU A 1003 21.11 -23.52 -33.18
CA GLU A 1003 22.29 -24.07 -33.90
C GLU A 1003 23.53 -24.12 -32.97
#